data_AF-A0A1V2PHL8-F1
#
_entry.id   AF-A0A1V2PHL8-F1
#
_cell.length_a   1.000
_cell.length_b   1.000
_cell.length_c   1.000
_cell.angle_alpha   90.00
_cell.angle_beta   90.00
_cell.angle_gamma   90.00
#
_symmetry.space_group_name_H-M   'P 1'
#
loop_
_entity.id
_entity.type
_entity.pdbx_description
1 polymer ?
#
loop_
_entity_poly.entity_id
_entity_poly.type
_entity_poly.pdbx_seq_one_letter_code
_entity_poly.pdbx_strand_id
1 'polypeptide(L)'
;MAGLTLPSEPSEAAPPPRSPGELALWYTAPATDWESEALPIGNGASGAMVFGGTGTEHLQLNEKTLWTGGPGSQQGYDFGNWRTPRPNALTDIRAMIDRDRKVSPDVATTMLAQNEIGFGDYQPLLDLKLAMRHSGTPTAYRRHLDVENSLAGVQYAVDGVRHTREYFASAPGNVIVARIGADRRGQVGFTASLTGEANRTLTASAERGRITVKGALNDNGLKYELQAQVITTGGTRTDNPDGTVTVAGADSAVLVLSSGTDYSDVYPTYRGKDPHAGVTSRVDAASKLPYGALKARHIADHRKLFDRVDLDLGQVMPDVPTDELLAQYRDGTATPRARKALETLFFQYGRYLLIASSRDNSPLPANLQGVWNNSTTPPWRSDYHVNINLQMNYWPAETTNLSETTAPLFDFVDALVPPGRVTAKEMFGADGWVVHSQTNPFGFTGVIGYPLAFWMPDAGGWLAQHYWEHYQFTQDKRFLKERAYPLMKELAAFWIDELQVDPRDGKLVVSPSFSPEHGDYSAGAAMPQQIVWDLFTNLSEAAPLVGESAAYRAQLASVLSRLDPGTRVGSWGQLQEWKEDWDDPTDQHRHTSQLFGLHPGRQIIPSESPELAAAAVKTLEGRGDGGTGWSKAWKINFWARLLDGNHSHKMLSEQLKTSTLKNLWDTHPPFQIDGNFGATAGVAEMLLQSHTGVVDVLPALPDSWADKGSYDGLRARGAITVGATWASGAASELRIRPDRSREVALRNKIVAGPFTLTDQHGRAVEYRRTAADTITFDAAGGRTYLVRAKAQLQLTAPAAVALKPVEVKASLTGSLAAGDLTLTAPDGWTVSPTTVKTPAIKPGKPFHTSFTVTPTMASGEGDFTLTAQHTSSDGTLTARAGTGLWRVNLARGKPATQSTTAHNAEASRAVDGNTSGSWGDNSVTHTAEPSTEAWWQVDLGRSEALSQLALYNRTDCCSDRLSNYWILTSESPITATSLAEARNTPGVTALRQTAVAGSPTSVDLDTTARYVRIQLESQSNPLSIAEVKLHPAGG
;
A
#
# COMPACT_ATOMS: atom_id res chain seq x y z
N MET A 1 74.40 -17.38 8.41
CA MET A 1 74.06 -17.13 9.83
C MET A 1 72.62 -16.64 9.89
N ALA A 2 71.83 -17.25 10.78
CA ALA A 2 70.50 -16.91 11.32
C ALA A 2 69.58 -16.00 10.48
N GLY A 3 68.40 -16.40 10.01
CA GLY A 3 67.41 -17.30 10.64
C GLY A 3 66.36 -16.45 11.35
N LEU A 4 65.21 -16.23 10.71
CA LEU A 4 63.93 -15.84 11.33
C LEU A 4 62.80 -16.12 10.33
N THR A 5 62.25 -17.33 10.44
CA THR A 5 60.96 -17.74 9.89
C THR A 5 59.85 -17.08 10.68
N LEU A 6 59.00 -16.28 10.03
CA LEU A 6 57.74 -15.82 10.60
C LEU A 6 56.70 -16.95 10.53
N PRO A 7 55.88 -17.18 11.57
CA PRO A 7 54.83 -18.18 11.54
C PRO A 7 53.75 -17.77 10.53
N SER A 8 53.29 -18.71 9.73
CA SER A 8 52.04 -18.60 8.98
C SER A 8 50.88 -18.51 9.96
N GLU A 9 50.24 -17.35 10.05
CA GLU A 9 48.95 -17.24 10.73
C GLU A 9 47.93 -18.13 10.02
N PRO A 10 47.11 -18.90 10.76
CA PRO A 10 45.97 -19.57 10.17
C PRO A 10 45.06 -18.49 9.58
N SER A 11 44.74 -18.63 8.29
CA SER A 11 43.68 -17.89 7.61
C SER A 11 42.43 -17.93 8.50
N GLU A 12 42.20 -16.85 9.25
CA GLU A 12 40.94 -16.59 9.91
C GLU A 12 39.86 -16.77 8.85
N ALA A 13 38.95 -17.71 9.09
CA ALA A 13 37.77 -17.86 8.25
C ALA A 13 37.15 -16.47 8.09
N ALA A 14 36.96 -16.05 6.84
CA ALA A 14 36.24 -14.81 6.57
C ALA A 14 34.98 -14.81 7.45
N PRO A 15 34.72 -13.74 8.21
CA PRO A 15 33.53 -13.67 9.04
C PRO A 15 32.32 -13.98 8.16
N PRO A 16 31.28 -14.66 8.70
CA PRO A 16 30.06 -14.87 7.95
C PRO A 16 29.62 -13.53 7.33
N PRO A 17 29.14 -13.52 6.07
CA PRO A 17 28.60 -12.30 5.49
C PRO A 17 27.64 -11.71 6.51
N ARG A 18 27.80 -10.41 6.81
CA ARG A 18 26.93 -9.65 7.72
C ARG A 18 25.50 -10.11 7.53
N SER A 19 24.77 -10.28 8.64
CA SER A 19 23.31 -10.39 8.61
C SER A 19 22.79 -9.40 7.57
N PRO A 20 21.92 -9.82 6.63
CA PRO A 20 21.24 -8.86 5.76
C PRO A 20 20.71 -7.72 6.64
N GLY A 21 20.80 -6.48 6.15
CA GLY A 21 20.26 -5.33 6.88
C GLY A 21 18.87 -5.64 7.41
N GLU A 22 18.50 -5.08 8.55
CA GLU A 22 17.22 -5.36 9.24
C GLU A 22 15.99 -5.22 8.30
N LEU A 23 16.17 -4.56 7.15
CA LEU A 23 15.22 -4.39 6.06
C LEU A 23 15.61 -5.23 4.82
N ALA A 24 15.34 -6.53 4.85
CA ALA A 24 15.52 -7.40 3.69
C ALA A 24 14.41 -8.44 3.55
N LEU A 25 14.02 -8.72 2.30
CA LEU A 25 13.21 -9.89 1.95
C LEU A 25 14.16 -11.06 1.72
N TRP A 26 13.85 -12.26 2.23
CA TRP A 26 14.67 -13.44 1.96
C TRP A 26 13.91 -14.77 1.98
N TYR A 27 14.43 -15.75 1.23
CA TYR A 27 13.78 -17.02 0.93
C TYR A 27 14.78 -18.16 0.83
N THR A 28 14.31 -19.38 1.08
CA THR A 28 15.09 -20.63 1.13
C THR A 28 15.00 -21.47 -0.16
N ALA A 29 14.23 -21.01 -1.16
CA ALA A 29 14.09 -21.66 -2.45
C ALA A 29 14.11 -20.65 -3.62
N PRO A 30 14.54 -21.07 -4.84
CA PRO A 30 14.35 -20.28 -6.06
C PRO A 30 12.89 -19.94 -6.31
N ALA A 31 12.62 -18.81 -6.95
CA ALA A 31 11.28 -18.47 -7.41
C ALA A 31 10.86 -19.41 -8.55
N THR A 32 9.61 -19.87 -8.49
CA THR A 32 8.96 -20.58 -9.61
C THR A 32 7.84 -19.77 -10.25
N ASP A 33 7.39 -18.72 -9.56
CA ASP A 33 6.36 -17.80 -10.02
C ASP A 33 6.90 -16.35 -10.13
N TRP A 34 6.61 -15.69 -11.25
CA TRP A 34 7.10 -14.33 -11.52
C TRP A 34 6.47 -13.30 -10.58
N GLU A 35 5.14 -13.39 -10.41
CA GLU A 35 4.35 -12.40 -9.72
C GLU A 35 4.56 -12.47 -8.21
N SER A 36 4.53 -13.69 -7.67
CA SER A 36 4.51 -13.92 -6.23
C SER A 36 5.90 -14.10 -5.62
N GLU A 37 6.88 -14.61 -6.37
CA GLU A 37 8.13 -15.08 -5.77
C GLU A 37 9.39 -14.36 -6.26
N ALA A 38 9.45 -13.89 -7.51
CA ALA A 38 10.63 -13.22 -8.03
C ALA A 38 10.86 -11.86 -7.35
N LEU A 39 12.13 -11.43 -7.27
CA LEU A 39 12.54 -10.21 -6.55
C LEU A 39 12.80 -9.05 -7.51
N PRO A 40 12.11 -7.90 -7.36
CA PRO A 40 12.29 -6.75 -8.23
C PRO A 40 13.56 -5.97 -7.90
N ILE A 41 14.30 -5.59 -8.93
CA ILE A 41 15.29 -4.52 -8.91
C ILE A 41 14.97 -3.52 -10.03
N GLY A 42 15.29 -2.24 -9.82
CA GLY A 42 15.06 -1.21 -10.83
C GLY A 42 15.86 0.05 -10.56
N ASN A 43 16.04 0.86 -11.59
CA ASN A 43 16.77 2.13 -11.53
C ASN A 43 15.93 3.33 -12.00
N GLY A 44 14.60 3.18 -12.02
CA GLY A 44 13.66 4.12 -12.61
C GLY A 44 13.36 3.81 -14.08
N ALA A 45 14.37 3.79 -14.94
CA ALA A 45 14.21 3.60 -16.39
C ALA A 45 14.12 2.13 -16.84
N SER A 46 14.72 1.21 -16.10
CA SER A 46 14.76 -0.22 -16.39
C SER A 46 14.54 -1.05 -15.13
N GLY A 47 13.97 -2.23 -15.32
CA GLY A 47 13.67 -3.17 -14.25
C GLY A 47 14.17 -4.58 -14.58
N ALA A 48 14.39 -5.37 -13.54
CA ALA A 48 14.55 -6.81 -13.67
C ALA A 48 13.88 -7.55 -12.51
N MET A 49 13.36 -8.74 -12.79
CA MET A 49 12.86 -9.69 -11.81
C MET A 49 13.83 -10.85 -11.69
N VAL A 50 14.38 -11.04 -10.49
CA VAL A 50 15.42 -12.05 -10.20
C VAL A 50 14.78 -13.33 -9.64
N PHE A 51 14.94 -14.45 -10.34
CA PHE A 51 14.36 -15.74 -9.94
C PHE A 51 15.27 -16.54 -8.99
N GLY A 52 16.58 -16.50 -9.21
CA GLY A 52 17.57 -17.17 -8.37
C GLY A 52 17.73 -18.67 -8.64
N GLY A 53 17.38 -19.17 -9.82
CA GLY A 53 17.47 -20.59 -10.18
C GLY A 53 18.92 -21.11 -10.14
N THR A 54 19.16 -22.31 -9.61
CA THR A 54 20.53 -22.82 -9.38
C THR A 54 21.19 -23.39 -10.64
N GLY A 55 20.45 -24.13 -11.46
CA GLY A 55 20.91 -24.65 -12.76
C GLY A 55 20.80 -23.63 -13.88
N THR A 56 19.70 -22.87 -13.93
CA THR A 56 19.51 -21.76 -14.84
C THR A 56 19.08 -20.54 -14.04
N GLU A 57 19.92 -19.49 -14.03
CA GLU A 57 19.47 -18.19 -13.56
C GLU A 57 18.54 -17.57 -14.59
N HIS A 58 17.53 -16.84 -14.12
CA HIS A 58 16.60 -16.12 -14.98
C HIS A 58 16.38 -14.72 -14.42
N LEU A 59 16.74 -13.72 -15.23
CA LEU A 59 16.34 -12.34 -15.04
C LEU A 59 15.36 -11.99 -16.16
N GLN A 60 14.10 -11.76 -15.81
CA GLN A 60 13.14 -11.14 -16.73
C GLN A 60 13.40 -9.63 -16.72
N LEU A 61 13.57 -9.01 -17.88
CA LEU A 61 14.00 -7.62 -18.03
C LEU A 61 12.90 -6.73 -18.60
N ASN A 62 12.90 -5.47 -18.18
CA ASN A 62 12.00 -4.43 -18.63
C ASN A 62 12.76 -3.13 -18.98
N GLU A 63 12.27 -2.44 -20.01
CA GLU A 63 12.64 -1.06 -20.34
C GLU A 63 11.34 -0.26 -20.40
N LYS A 64 11.29 0.88 -19.72
CA LYS A 64 10.01 1.52 -19.39
C LYS A 64 9.23 2.08 -20.58
N THR A 65 9.93 2.40 -21.66
CA THR A 65 9.38 3.02 -22.87
C THR A 65 9.01 2.01 -23.94
N LEU A 66 9.22 0.71 -23.73
CA LEU A 66 8.84 -0.33 -24.68
C LEU A 66 7.34 -0.59 -24.65
N TRP A 67 6.62 0.05 -25.58
CA TRP A 67 5.17 0.01 -25.69
C TRP A 67 4.72 -0.27 -27.13
N THR A 68 3.72 -1.13 -27.31
CA THR A 68 2.91 -1.16 -28.53
C THR A 68 1.93 0.02 -28.52
N GLY A 69 1.18 0.21 -29.60
CA GLY A 69 0.23 1.30 -29.77
C GLY A 69 0.86 2.62 -30.20
N GLY A 70 0.10 3.70 -30.06
CA GLY A 70 0.51 5.04 -30.46
C GLY A 70 0.61 5.24 -31.98
N PRO A 71 1.10 6.40 -32.41
CA PRO A 71 1.31 6.71 -33.82
C PRO A 71 2.18 5.66 -34.50
N GLY A 72 1.72 5.18 -35.66
CA GLY A 72 2.36 4.11 -36.42
C GLY A 72 1.89 2.70 -36.07
N SER A 73 1.03 2.52 -35.05
CA SER A 73 0.38 1.22 -34.78
C SER A 73 -0.36 0.71 -36.02
N GLN A 74 -0.31 -0.60 -36.25
CA GLN A 74 -1.02 -1.27 -37.33
C GLN A 74 -2.55 -1.10 -37.25
N GLN A 75 -3.08 -0.79 -36.07
CA GLN A 75 -4.51 -0.53 -35.86
C GLN A 75 -4.90 0.89 -36.30
N GLY A 76 -3.94 1.80 -36.46
CA GLY A 76 -4.15 3.25 -36.47
C GLY A 76 -4.02 3.84 -35.06
N TYR A 77 -4.15 5.15 -34.95
CA TYR A 77 -4.14 5.85 -33.65
C TYR A 77 -4.86 7.19 -33.77
N ASP A 78 -5.87 7.41 -32.94
CA ASP A 78 -6.71 8.62 -32.94
C ASP A 78 -6.72 9.35 -31.60
N PHE A 79 -5.76 9.02 -30.71
CA PHE A 79 -5.65 9.60 -29.36
C PHE A 79 -6.90 9.37 -28.48
N GLY A 80 -7.84 8.51 -28.91
CA GLY A 80 -9.14 8.31 -28.26
C GLY A 80 -10.22 9.33 -28.64
N ASN A 81 -9.93 10.23 -29.57
CA ASN A 81 -10.87 11.26 -29.99
C ASN A 81 -12.02 10.69 -30.85
N TRP A 82 -13.12 11.44 -30.96
CA TRP A 82 -14.23 11.04 -31.82
C TRP A 82 -13.85 11.08 -33.30
N ARG A 83 -13.86 9.90 -33.94
CA ARG A 83 -13.60 9.75 -35.40
C ARG A 83 -14.61 10.49 -36.30
N THR A 84 -15.80 10.76 -35.80
CA THR A 84 -16.83 11.54 -36.50
C THR A 84 -17.36 12.62 -35.57
N PRO A 85 -17.53 13.88 -36.04
CA PRO A 85 -18.08 14.96 -35.21
C PRO A 85 -19.43 14.59 -34.60
N ARG A 86 -19.62 14.86 -33.31
CA ARG A 86 -20.87 14.62 -32.56
C ARG A 86 -21.38 15.93 -31.93
N PRO A 87 -21.72 16.96 -32.72
CA PRO A 87 -21.89 18.34 -32.25
C PRO A 87 -23.00 18.53 -31.20
N ASN A 88 -23.99 17.65 -31.14
CA ASN A 88 -25.08 17.73 -30.17
C ASN A 88 -24.96 16.71 -29.03
N ALA A 89 -23.99 15.78 -29.06
CA ALA A 89 -23.98 14.65 -28.13
C ALA A 89 -23.91 15.09 -26.66
N LEU A 90 -23.09 16.10 -26.34
CA LEU A 90 -23.01 16.67 -24.99
C LEU A 90 -24.27 17.43 -24.61
N THR A 91 -24.82 18.26 -25.50
CA THR A 91 -26.06 18.99 -25.25
C THR A 91 -27.23 18.04 -25.01
N ASP A 92 -27.35 16.98 -25.82
CA ASP A 92 -28.44 16.01 -25.75
C ASP A 92 -28.38 15.20 -24.45
N ILE A 93 -27.21 14.67 -24.08
CA ILE A 93 -27.07 13.90 -22.83
C ILE A 93 -27.25 14.80 -21.59
N ARG A 94 -26.78 16.06 -21.64
CA ARG A 94 -27.03 17.04 -20.57
C ARG A 94 -28.51 17.32 -20.41
N ALA A 95 -29.24 17.51 -21.51
CA ALA A 95 -30.69 17.70 -21.46
C ALA A 95 -31.43 16.46 -20.92
N MET A 96 -30.93 15.25 -21.21
CA MET A 96 -31.46 14.02 -20.61
C MET A 96 -31.20 13.97 -19.10
N ILE A 97 -29.98 14.29 -18.65
CA ILE A 97 -29.63 14.37 -17.22
C ILE A 97 -30.47 15.43 -16.52
N ASP A 98 -30.65 16.61 -17.10
CA ASP A 98 -31.47 17.68 -16.49
C ASP A 98 -32.94 17.27 -16.34
N ARG A 99 -33.48 16.53 -17.32
CA ARG A 99 -34.87 16.04 -17.31
C ARG A 99 -35.06 14.88 -16.34
N ASP A 100 -34.20 13.88 -16.40
CA ASP A 100 -34.38 12.57 -15.75
C ASP A 100 -33.52 12.40 -14.49
N ARG A 101 -32.68 13.40 -14.18
CA ARG A 101 -31.63 13.43 -13.13
C ARG A 101 -30.44 12.50 -13.39
N LYS A 102 -30.64 11.46 -14.20
CA LYS A 102 -29.61 10.45 -14.48
C LYS A 102 -29.77 9.80 -15.86
N VAL A 103 -28.68 9.21 -16.33
CA VAL A 103 -28.60 8.45 -17.58
C VAL A 103 -27.83 7.16 -17.30
N SER A 104 -28.32 6.02 -17.80
CA SER A 104 -27.64 4.75 -17.59
C SER A 104 -26.29 4.67 -18.33
N PRO A 105 -25.34 3.85 -17.86
CA PRO A 105 -24.05 3.68 -18.54
C PRO A 105 -24.17 3.27 -20.01
N ASP A 106 -25.14 2.45 -20.38
CA ASP A 106 -25.36 2.01 -21.77
C ASP A 106 -25.72 3.18 -22.70
N VAL A 107 -26.58 4.09 -22.23
CA VAL A 107 -26.97 5.28 -22.99
C VAL A 107 -25.79 6.24 -23.11
N ALA A 108 -25.09 6.51 -22.00
CA ALA A 108 -23.90 7.36 -22.02
C ALA A 108 -22.82 6.81 -22.97
N THR A 109 -22.57 5.50 -22.93
CA THR A 109 -21.61 4.83 -23.82
C THR A 109 -22.01 4.98 -25.28
N THR A 110 -23.28 4.75 -25.61
CA THR A 110 -23.79 4.88 -26.98
C THR A 110 -23.59 6.30 -27.53
N MET A 111 -23.76 7.32 -26.67
CA MET A 111 -23.66 8.72 -27.08
C MET A 111 -22.21 9.23 -27.13
N LEU A 112 -21.39 8.88 -26.14
CA LEU A 112 -20.13 9.57 -25.86
C LEU A 112 -18.88 8.68 -26.00
N ALA A 113 -18.98 7.37 -25.82
CA ALA A 113 -17.81 6.50 -25.88
C ALA A 113 -17.32 6.29 -27.32
N GLN A 114 -16.11 5.75 -27.41
CA GLN A 114 -15.44 5.38 -28.65
C GLN A 114 -14.61 4.13 -28.37
N ASN A 115 -14.62 3.16 -29.29
CA ASN A 115 -13.67 2.06 -29.21
C ASN A 115 -12.26 2.60 -29.41
N GLU A 116 -11.37 2.26 -28.49
CA GLU A 116 -9.97 2.61 -28.59
C GLU A 116 -9.30 1.94 -29.80
N ILE A 117 -8.38 2.65 -30.44
CA ILE A 117 -7.62 2.15 -31.58
C ILE A 117 -6.15 2.41 -31.29
N GLY A 118 -5.34 1.35 -31.34
CA GLY A 118 -3.90 1.45 -31.12
C GLY A 118 -3.52 1.99 -29.75
N PHE A 119 -4.33 1.75 -28.70
CA PHE A 119 -3.99 2.16 -27.33
C PHE A 119 -2.66 1.54 -26.87
N GLY A 120 -2.46 0.26 -27.17
CA GLY A 120 -1.20 -0.44 -26.93
C GLY A 120 -1.01 -0.95 -25.51
N ASP A 121 0.08 -1.69 -25.30
CA ASP A 121 0.36 -2.43 -24.09
C ASP A 121 1.82 -2.24 -23.68
N TYR A 122 2.09 -2.15 -22.37
CA TYR A 122 3.45 -2.23 -21.87
C TYR A 122 4.05 -3.59 -22.17
N GLN A 123 5.31 -3.65 -22.61
CA GLN A 123 5.93 -4.91 -23.05
C GLN A 123 7.09 -5.35 -22.12
N PRO A 124 7.25 -6.66 -21.87
CA PRO A 124 8.51 -7.21 -21.39
C PRO A 124 9.60 -6.95 -22.44
N LEU A 125 10.82 -6.64 -22.00
CA LEU A 125 11.93 -6.38 -22.91
C LEU A 125 12.53 -7.69 -23.44
N LEU A 126 13.20 -8.45 -22.58
CA LEU A 126 13.92 -9.68 -22.90
C LEU A 126 14.07 -10.51 -21.61
N ASP A 127 14.39 -11.79 -21.74
CA ASP A 127 14.86 -12.63 -20.64
C ASP A 127 16.35 -12.88 -20.77
N LEU A 128 17.12 -12.58 -19.72
CA LEU A 128 18.49 -13.04 -19.58
C LEU A 128 18.51 -14.38 -18.85
N LYS A 129 18.99 -15.42 -19.53
CA LYS A 129 19.19 -16.74 -18.94
C LYS A 129 20.69 -17.04 -18.82
N LEU A 130 21.11 -17.48 -17.64
CA LEU A 130 22.46 -17.97 -17.40
C LEU A 130 22.40 -19.47 -17.11
N ALA A 131 22.66 -20.30 -18.12
CA ALA A 131 22.72 -21.75 -17.95
C ALA A 131 24.05 -22.13 -17.28
N MET A 132 24.00 -22.47 -15.99
CA MET A 132 25.19 -22.77 -15.18
C MET A 132 25.81 -24.11 -15.60
N ARG A 133 27.14 -24.23 -15.46
CA ARG A 133 27.90 -25.43 -15.89
C ARG A 133 28.22 -26.42 -14.77
N HIS A 134 27.52 -26.33 -13.64
CA HIS A 134 27.56 -27.34 -12.56
C HIS A 134 26.24 -28.15 -12.58
N SER A 135 26.27 -29.36 -12.04
CA SER A 135 25.15 -30.33 -12.17
C SER A 135 24.80 -31.08 -10.88
N GLY A 136 25.42 -30.73 -9.75
CA GLY A 136 25.14 -31.35 -8.45
C GLY A 136 23.91 -30.76 -7.75
N THR A 137 23.45 -31.43 -6.68
CA THR A 137 22.29 -30.99 -5.89
C THR A 137 22.64 -29.75 -5.05
N PRO A 138 21.93 -28.62 -5.20
CA PRO A 138 22.20 -27.43 -4.41
C PRO A 138 21.81 -27.62 -2.95
N THR A 139 22.64 -27.09 -2.04
CA THR A 139 22.40 -27.04 -0.59
C THR A 139 22.64 -25.63 -0.06
N ALA A 140 22.23 -25.35 1.18
CA ALA A 140 22.42 -24.04 1.84
C ALA A 140 21.94 -22.86 0.96
N TYR A 141 20.79 -23.04 0.30
CA TYR A 141 20.25 -22.04 -0.60
C TYR A 141 19.70 -20.84 0.18
N ARG A 142 19.98 -19.64 -0.32
CA ARG A 142 19.33 -18.40 0.09
C ARG A 142 19.24 -17.45 -1.09
N ARG A 143 18.08 -16.80 -1.27
CA ARG A 143 17.95 -15.58 -2.07
C ARG A 143 17.39 -14.45 -1.23
N HIS A 144 17.77 -13.22 -1.53
CA HIS A 144 17.32 -12.05 -0.79
C HIS A 144 17.28 -10.79 -1.66
N LEU A 145 16.52 -9.80 -1.20
CA LEU A 145 16.55 -8.42 -1.64
C LEU A 145 16.75 -7.53 -0.40
N ASP A 146 17.93 -6.95 -0.28
CA ASP A 146 18.24 -5.90 0.69
C ASP A 146 17.72 -4.56 0.13
N VAL A 147 16.63 -4.06 0.69
CA VAL A 147 15.98 -2.83 0.20
C VAL A 147 16.71 -1.57 0.69
N GLU A 148 17.51 -1.68 1.74
CA GLU A 148 18.34 -0.59 2.26
C GLU A 148 19.49 -0.28 1.30
N ASN A 149 20.06 -1.30 0.65
CA ASN A 149 21.16 -1.15 -0.31
C ASN A 149 20.73 -1.35 -1.77
N SER A 150 19.44 -1.63 -2.03
CA SER A 150 18.89 -1.99 -3.34
C SER A 150 19.73 -3.09 -4.02
N LEU A 151 20.00 -4.17 -3.28
CA LEU A 151 20.88 -5.26 -3.70
C LEU A 151 20.16 -6.61 -3.56
N ALA A 152 19.94 -7.29 -4.68
CA ALA A 152 19.48 -8.67 -4.66
C ALA A 152 20.66 -9.64 -4.68
N GLY A 153 20.51 -10.80 -4.06
CA GLY A 153 21.56 -11.80 -4.02
C GLY A 153 21.07 -13.23 -3.90
N VAL A 154 21.88 -14.16 -4.40
CA VAL A 154 21.63 -15.61 -4.36
C VAL A 154 22.88 -16.32 -3.91
N GLN A 155 22.74 -17.28 -3.00
CA GLN A 155 23.82 -18.13 -2.51
C GLN A 155 23.36 -19.57 -2.42
N TYR A 156 24.24 -20.51 -2.75
CA TYR A 156 24.03 -21.95 -2.63
C TYR A 156 25.36 -22.67 -2.76
N ALA A 157 25.42 -23.94 -2.34
CA ALA A 157 26.58 -24.80 -2.50
C ALA A 157 26.29 -26.00 -3.39
N VAL A 158 27.22 -26.32 -4.30
CA VAL A 158 27.22 -27.51 -5.15
C VAL A 158 28.60 -28.16 -5.06
N ASP A 159 28.64 -29.47 -4.76
CA ASP A 159 29.89 -30.24 -4.63
C ASP A 159 30.95 -29.60 -3.71
N GLY A 160 30.48 -28.96 -2.63
CA GLY A 160 31.31 -28.28 -1.65
C GLY A 160 31.87 -26.91 -2.10
N VAL A 161 31.47 -26.41 -3.26
CA VAL A 161 31.78 -25.06 -3.76
C VAL A 161 30.60 -24.14 -3.49
N ARG A 162 30.83 -23.00 -2.86
CA ARG A 162 29.80 -22.00 -2.60
C ARG A 162 29.74 -21.01 -3.74
N HIS A 163 28.61 -20.97 -4.44
CA HIS A 163 28.31 -20.02 -5.49
C HIS A 163 27.55 -18.82 -4.94
N THR A 164 27.88 -17.63 -5.44
CA THR A 164 27.24 -16.37 -5.05
C THR A 164 26.90 -15.53 -6.27
N ARG A 165 25.74 -14.90 -6.26
CA ARG A 165 25.29 -13.97 -7.28
C ARG A 165 24.80 -12.69 -6.61
N GLU A 166 25.15 -11.55 -7.17
CA GLU A 166 24.71 -10.23 -6.69
C GLU A 166 24.17 -9.42 -7.88
N TYR A 167 23.03 -8.75 -7.67
CA TYR A 167 22.32 -7.99 -8.70
C TYR A 167 21.90 -6.62 -8.20
N PHE A 168 22.07 -5.61 -9.03
CA PHE A 168 21.50 -4.28 -8.78
C PHE A 168 21.26 -3.54 -10.10
N ALA A 169 20.28 -2.65 -10.10
CA ALA A 169 20.00 -1.72 -11.18
C ALA A 169 20.48 -0.33 -10.77
N SER A 170 21.57 0.13 -11.37
CA SER A 170 22.24 1.39 -11.03
C SER A 170 21.63 2.55 -11.80
N ALA A 171 21.07 3.54 -11.10
CA ALA A 171 20.61 4.79 -11.70
C ALA A 171 21.76 5.69 -12.18
N PRO A 172 22.88 5.88 -11.45
CA PRO A 172 23.99 6.72 -11.90
C PRO A 172 24.64 6.28 -13.21
N GLY A 173 24.69 4.96 -13.47
CA GLY A 173 25.20 4.39 -14.72
C GLY A 173 24.11 4.12 -15.76
N ASN A 174 22.83 4.17 -15.35
CA ASN A 174 21.69 3.63 -16.09
C ASN A 174 21.98 2.23 -16.69
N VAL A 175 22.40 1.31 -15.81
CA VAL A 175 22.78 -0.08 -16.13
C VAL A 175 22.26 -1.06 -15.09
N ILE A 176 21.95 -2.28 -15.51
CA ILE A 176 21.76 -3.44 -14.62
C ILE A 176 23.08 -4.20 -14.54
N VAL A 177 23.49 -4.59 -13.33
CA VAL A 177 24.75 -5.29 -13.07
C VAL A 177 24.45 -6.63 -12.42
N ALA A 178 25.05 -7.70 -12.93
CA ALA A 178 25.05 -9.02 -12.32
C ALA A 178 26.49 -9.48 -12.08
N ARG A 179 26.83 -9.85 -10.85
CA ARG A 179 28.12 -10.48 -10.51
C ARG A 179 27.90 -11.94 -10.19
N ILE A 180 28.67 -12.81 -10.85
CA ILE A 180 28.67 -14.26 -10.65
C ILE A 180 30.02 -14.65 -10.04
N GLY A 181 30.00 -15.36 -8.92
CA GLY A 181 31.19 -15.74 -8.18
C GLY A 181 31.10 -17.14 -7.57
N ALA A 182 32.26 -17.66 -7.19
CA ALA A 182 32.41 -18.87 -6.38
C ALA A 182 33.51 -18.65 -5.33
N ASP A 183 33.48 -19.41 -4.23
CA ASP A 183 34.52 -19.35 -3.19
C ASP A 183 35.80 -20.13 -3.54
N ARG A 184 35.83 -20.81 -4.70
CA ARG A 184 37.01 -21.46 -5.27
C ARG A 184 37.28 -20.95 -6.67
N ARG A 185 38.57 -20.71 -6.96
CA ARG A 185 39.06 -20.28 -8.28
C ARG A 185 38.70 -21.30 -9.36
N GLY A 186 38.42 -20.80 -10.57
CA GLY A 186 38.07 -21.61 -11.72
C GLY A 186 36.72 -22.33 -11.67
N GLN A 187 35.82 -22.00 -10.73
CA GLN A 187 34.52 -22.67 -10.57
C GLN A 187 33.33 -21.88 -11.13
N VAL A 188 33.55 -20.76 -11.82
CA VAL A 188 32.49 -20.01 -12.49
C VAL A 188 32.41 -20.40 -13.97
N GLY A 189 31.25 -20.87 -14.40
CA GLY A 189 30.96 -21.15 -15.80
C GLY A 189 29.47 -21.15 -16.09
N PHE A 190 29.09 -20.52 -17.20
CA PHE A 190 27.71 -20.42 -17.67
C PHE A 190 27.66 -20.07 -19.16
N THR A 191 26.51 -20.28 -19.80
CA THR A 191 26.19 -19.66 -21.09
C THR A 191 25.12 -18.59 -20.87
N ALA A 192 25.41 -17.35 -21.28
CA ALA A 192 24.47 -16.24 -21.24
C ALA A 192 23.71 -16.15 -22.58
N SER A 193 22.39 -16.17 -22.51
CA SER A 193 21.50 -15.96 -23.66
C SER A 193 20.44 -14.91 -23.34
N LEU A 194 20.02 -14.19 -24.38
CA LEU A 194 18.93 -13.22 -24.33
C LEU A 194 17.84 -13.65 -25.30
N THR A 195 16.64 -13.84 -24.79
CA THR A 195 15.46 -14.23 -25.59
C THR A 195 14.37 -13.18 -25.47
N GLY A 196 13.53 -13.07 -26.49
CA GLY A 196 12.43 -12.11 -26.51
C GLY A 196 11.18 -12.70 -27.14
N GLU A 197 10.10 -11.95 -27.04
CA GLU A 197 8.77 -12.31 -27.53
C GLU A 197 8.70 -12.33 -29.06
N ALA A 198 7.74 -13.08 -29.62
CA ALA A 198 7.56 -13.18 -31.07
C ALA A 198 6.89 -11.95 -31.72
N ASN A 199 6.37 -11.00 -30.93
CA ASN A 199 5.67 -9.82 -31.41
C ASN A 199 6.59 -8.68 -31.92
N ARG A 200 7.86 -9.00 -32.18
CA ARG A 200 8.90 -8.05 -32.59
C ARG A 200 9.93 -8.73 -33.48
N THR A 201 10.65 -7.93 -34.25
CA THR A 201 11.89 -8.40 -34.87
C THR A 201 12.98 -8.49 -33.81
N LEU A 202 13.91 -9.44 -33.96
CA LEU A 202 15.01 -9.65 -33.03
C LEU A 202 16.24 -10.15 -33.80
N THR A 203 17.35 -9.43 -33.66
CA THR A 203 18.68 -9.87 -34.11
C THR A 203 19.63 -9.86 -32.93
N ALA A 204 20.29 -10.98 -32.68
CA ALA A 204 21.30 -11.14 -31.64
C ALA A 204 22.69 -11.34 -32.26
N SER A 205 23.70 -10.71 -31.70
CA SER A 205 25.11 -10.93 -32.04
C SER A 205 25.99 -10.87 -30.81
N ALA A 206 27.13 -11.56 -30.85
CA ALA A 206 28.14 -11.53 -29.81
C ALA A 206 29.50 -11.13 -30.40
N GLU A 207 30.13 -10.10 -29.85
CA GLU A 207 31.48 -9.67 -30.25
C GLU A 207 32.24 -9.09 -29.05
N ARG A 208 33.48 -9.54 -28.84
CA ARG A 208 34.35 -9.09 -27.74
C ARG A 208 33.68 -9.19 -26.36
N GLY A 209 32.92 -10.27 -26.15
CA GLY A 209 32.15 -10.51 -24.93
C GLY A 209 30.90 -9.65 -24.76
N ARG A 210 30.49 -8.88 -25.77
CA ARG A 210 29.26 -8.10 -25.75
C ARG A 210 28.18 -8.80 -26.54
N ILE A 211 27.06 -9.09 -25.89
CA ILE A 211 25.83 -9.49 -26.56
C ILE A 211 25.07 -8.22 -26.93
N THR A 212 24.66 -8.08 -28.18
CA THR A 212 23.78 -7.00 -28.66
C THR A 212 22.52 -7.63 -29.22
N VAL A 213 21.37 -7.28 -28.66
CA VAL A 213 20.05 -7.66 -29.16
C VAL A 213 19.31 -6.40 -29.57
N LYS A 214 18.88 -6.32 -30.84
CA LYS A 214 18.13 -5.18 -31.36
C LYS A 214 17.00 -5.60 -32.27
N GLY A 215 16.00 -4.74 -32.38
CA GLY A 215 14.87 -4.94 -33.28
C GLY A 215 13.86 -3.80 -33.20
N ALA A 216 12.66 -4.07 -33.66
CA ALA A 216 11.51 -3.17 -33.58
C ALA A 216 10.24 -3.97 -33.29
N LEU A 217 9.31 -3.38 -32.54
CA LEU A 217 7.99 -3.94 -32.32
C LEU A 217 7.21 -4.02 -33.63
N ASN A 218 6.55 -5.16 -33.89
CA ASN A 218 5.85 -5.36 -35.15
C ASN A 218 4.65 -4.42 -35.29
N ASP A 219 4.02 -4.04 -34.18
CA ASP A 219 2.82 -3.19 -34.16
C ASP A 219 3.11 -1.76 -34.61
N ASN A 220 4.07 -1.06 -34.00
CA ASN A 220 4.26 0.38 -34.21
C ASN A 220 5.67 0.78 -34.69
N GLY A 221 6.52 -0.21 -34.98
CA GLY A 221 7.89 0.01 -35.45
C GLY A 221 8.84 0.64 -34.43
N LEU A 222 8.44 0.77 -33.15
CA LEU A 222 9.31 1.30 -32.08
C LEU A 222 10.55 0.43 -31.96
N LYS A 223 11.72 1.04 -32.16
CA LYS A 223 13.01 0.35 -32.10
C LYS A 223 13.41 0.14 -30.65
N TYR A 224 14.05 -1.00 -30.39
CA TYR A 224 14.62 -1.30 -29.08
C TYR A 224 16.00 -1.92 -29.25
N GLU A 225 16.85 -1.69 -28.27
CA GLU A 225 18.15 -2.35 -28.17
C GLU A 225 18.49 -2.64 -26.71
N LEU A 226 19.10 -3.80 -26.47
CA LEU A 226 19.78 -4.14 -25.23
C LEU A 226 21.21 -4.61 -25.57
N GLN A 227 22.18 -4.13 -24.80
CA GLN A 227 23.55 -4.61 -24.83
C GLN A 227 23.96 -5.15 -23.46
N ALA A 228 24.64 -6.30 -23.43
CA ALA A 228 25.19 -6.93 -22.23
C ALA A 228 26.68 -7.23 -22.42
N GLN A 229 27.55 -6.55 -21.67
CA GLN A 229 28.99 -6.81 -21.66
C GLN A 229 29.34 -7.83 -20.58
N VAL A 230 29.93 -8.96 -20.98
CA VAL A 230 30.44 -10.02 -20.09
C VAL A 230 31.93 -9.82 -19.85
N ILE A 231 32.33 -9.61 -18.60
CA ILE A 231 33.71 -9.37 -18.16
C ILE A 231 34.09 -10.51 -17.21
N THR A 232 35.16 -11.26 -17.52
CA THR A 232 35.61 -12.39 -16.70
C THR A 232 36.93 -12.08 -16.00
N THR A 233 37.11 -12.63 -14.80
CA THR A 233 38.41 -12.74 -14.14
C THR A 233 38.83 -14.21 -14.20
N GLY A 234 39.94 -14.51 -14.89
CA GLY A 234 40.33 -15.89 -15.18
C GLY A 234 39.41 -16.59 -16.18
N GLY A 235 39.72 -17.85 -16.46
CA GLY A 235 38.93 -18.71 -17.35
C GLY A 235 38.97 -18.29 -18.83
N THR A 236 38.02 -18.83 -19.60
CA THR A 236 37.81 -18.51 -21.01
C THR A 236 36.41 -17.94 -21.25
N ARG A 237 36.32 -17.08 -22.27
CA ARG A 237 35.08 -16.51 -22.78
C ARG A 237 35.00 -16.78 -24.28
N THR A 238 33.89 -17.33 -24.74
CA THR A 238 33.60 -17.62 -26.15
C THR A 238 32.39 -16.84 -26.61
N ASP A 239 32.54 -16.06 -27.67
CA ASP A 239 31.45 -15.36 -28.35
C ASP A 239 30.92 -16.31 -29.44
N ASN A 240 29.66 -16.74 -29.32
CA ASN A 240 29.10 -17.77 -30.20
C ASN A 240 28.38 -17.14 -31.41
N PRO A 241 28.32 -17.83 -32.57
CA PRO A 241 27.65 -17.32 -33.77
C PRO A 241 26.14 -17.06 -33.61
N ASP A 242 25.50 -17.67 -32.62
CA ASP A 242 24.07 -17.50 -32.29
C ASP A 242 23.80 -16.28 -31.39
N GLY A 243 24.83 -15.47 -31.10
CA GLY A 243 24.71 -14.28 -30.26
C GLY A 243 24.80 -14.55 -28.76
N THR A 244 25.10 -15.78 -28.33
CA THR A 244 25.34 -16.09 -26.91
C THR A 244 26.81 -15.91 -26.52
N VAL A 245 27.08 -15.79 -25.22
CA VAL A 245 28.45 -15.77 -24.66
C VAL A 245 28.61 -16.88 -23.63
N THR A 246 29.62 -17.73 -23.82
CA THR A 246 29.95 -18.82 -22.90
C THR A 246 31.16 -18.45 -22.05
N VAL A 247 31.04 -18.60 -20.73
CA VAL A 247 32.13 -18.50 -19.75
C VAL A 247 32.46 -19.89 -19.21
N ALA A 248 33.75 -20.24 -19.13
CA ALA A 248 34.21 -21.50 -18.57
C ALA A 248 35.47 -21.32 -17.70
N GLY A 249 35.48 -21.94 -16.52
CA GLY A 249 36.66 -21.98 -15.66
C GLY A 249 37.10 -20.62 -15.12
N ALA A 250 36.19 -19.67 -14.96
CA ALA A 250 36.51 -18.34 -14.44
C ALA A 250 36.52 -18.32 -12.90
N ASP A 251 37.19 -17.34 -12.31
CA ASP A 251 37.12 -17.06 -10.87
C ASP A 251 35.86 -16.26 -10.53
N SER A 252 35.49 -15.33 -11.42
CA SER A 252 34.24 -14.56 -11.35
C SER A 252 33.91 -13.95 -12.71
N ALA A 253 32.64 -13.56 -12.88
CA ALA A 253 32.18 -12.80 -14.04
C ALA A 253 31.29 -11.63 -13.59
N VAL A 254 31.32 -10.54 -14.35
CA VAL A 254 30.44 -9.38 -14.21
C VAL A 254 29.75 -9.14 -15.54
N LEU A 255 28.43 -9.03 -15.52
CA LEU A 255 27.62 -8.62 -16.64
C LEU A 255 27.15 -7.19 -16.37
N VAL A 256 27.30 -6.31 -17.37
CA VAL A 256 26.80 -4.94 -17.36
C VAL A 256 25.83 -4.78 -18.52
N LEU A 257 24.58 -4.46 -18.23
CA LEU A 257 23.50 -4.40 -19.20
C LEU A 257 22.92 -2.98 -19.26
N SER A 258 22.60 -2.49 -20.46
CA SER A 258 21.77 -1.30 -20.65
C SER A 258 20.84 -1.52 -21.83
N SER A 259 19.70 -0.84 -21.80
CA SER A 259 18.70 -0.87 -22.86
C SER A 259 18.20 0.53 -23.20
N GLY A 260 17.41 0.63 -24.27
CA GLY A 260 16.68 1.82 -24.63
C GLY A 260 15.83 1.59 -25.88
N THR A 261 14.91 2.53 -26.12
CA THR A 261 14.12 2.59 -27.35
C THR A 261 14.36 3.91 -28.09
N ASP A 262 13.76 4.07 -29.27
CA ASP A 262 13.63 5.38 -29.91
C ASP A 262 12.35 6.13 -29.51
N TYR A 263 11.79 5.90 -28.32
CA TYR A 263 10.69 6.69 -27.77
C TYR A 263 11.10 8.16 -27.51
N SER A 264 10.13 9.06 -27.65
CA SER A 264 10.19 10.44 -27.17
C SER A 264 8.80 10.83 -26.69
N ASP A 265 8.70 11.71 -25.71
CA ASP A 265 7.47 12.32 -25.18
C ASP A 265 6.89 13.44 -26.08
N VAL A 266 7.43 13.62 -27.30
CA VAL A 266 7.06 14.74 -28.19
C VAL A 266 5.89 14.35 -29.10
N TYR A 267 4.73 14.96 -28.85
CA TYR A 267 3.57 14.94 -29.73
C TYR A 267 3.87 15.57 -31.11
N PRO A 268 3.33 15.06 -32.23
CA PRO A 268 2.40 13.93 -32.33
C PRO A 268 3.07 12.60 -32.69
N THR A 269 4.40 12.52 -32.75
CA THR A 269 5.07 11.34 -33.34
C THR A 269 5.58 10.36 -32.30
N TYR A 270 6.01 10.85 -31.13
CA TYR A 270 6.60 10.07 -30.04
C TYR A 270 7.74 9.14 -30.48
N ARG A 271 8.57 9.65 -31.41
CA ARG A 271 9.77 8.99 -31.92
C ARG A 271 10.94 9.96 -31.88
N GLY A 272 12.05 9.49 -31.32
CA GLY A 272 13.29 10.20 -31.12
C GLY A 272 14.45 9.58 -31.89
N LYS A 273 15.61 9.49 -31.23
CA LYS A 273 16.85 8.99 -31.82
C LYS A 273 16.94 7.48 -31.67
N ASP A 274 17.59 6.84 -32.64
CA ASP A 274 17.95 5.42 -32.54
C ASP A 274 18.74 5.14 -31.24
N PRO A 275 18.37 4.11 -30.44
CA PRO A 275 18.91 3.92 -29.10
C PRO A 275 20.39 3.47 -29.09
N HIS A 276 20.92 2.96 -30.21
CA HIS A 276 22.21 2.26 -30.27
C HIS A 276 23.37 3.05 -29.65
N ALA A 277 23.53 4.32 -30.03
CA ALA A 277 24.64 5.15 -29.53
C ALA A 277 24.53 5.42 -28.02
N GLY A 278 23.32 5.64 -27.52
CA GLY A 278 23.05 5.87 -26.10
C GLY A 278 23.32 4.63 -25.25
N VAL A 279 22.81 3.48 -25.70
CA VAL A 279 23.03 2.18 -25.04
C VAL A 279 24.51 1.82 -25.02
N THR A 280 25.19 1.94 -26.16
CA THR A 280 26.64 1.64 -26.27
C THR A 280 27.46 2.47 -25.29
N SER A 281 27.21 3.78 -25.24
CA SER A 281 27.93 4.71 -24.36
C SER A 281 27.78 4.37 -22.87
N ARG A 282 26.56 4.01 -22.44
CA ARG A 282 26.29 3.62 -21.04
C ARG A 282 27.03 2.35 -20.66
N VAL A 283 26.94 1.30 -21.49
CA VAL A 283 27.63 0.03 -21.24
C VAL A 283 29.15 0.25 -21.25
N ASP A 284 29.70 0.97 -22.23
CA ASP A 284 31.14 1.25 -22.33
C ASP A 284 31.67 2.03 -21.12
N ALA A 285 30.93 3.02 -20.64
CA ALA A 285 31.31 3.81 -19.48
C ALA A 285 31.32 2.95 -18.21
N ALA A 286 30.27 2.15 -18.00
CA ALA A 286 30.13 1.30 -16.82
C ALA A 286 31.12 0.12 -16.83
N SER A 287 31.36 -0.52 -17.97
CA SER A 287 32.28 -1.65 -18.12
C SER A 287 33.76 -1.30 -17.89
N LYS A 288 34.13 -0.01 -17.91
CA LYS A 288 35.49 0.45 -17.56
C LYS A 288 35.73 0.50 -16.05
N LEU A 289 34.67 0.43 -15.24
CA LEU A 289 34.76 0.50 -13.79
C LEU A 289 34.86 -0.91 -13.18
N PRO A 290 35.67 -1.10 -12.13
CA PRO A 290 35.65 -2.35 -11.38
C PRO A 290 34.30 -2.50 -10.66
N TYR A 291 33.84 -3.75 -10.48
CA TYR A 291 32.56 -4.06 -9.83
C TYR A 291 32.36 -3.33 -8.49
N GLY A 292 33.40 -3.29 -7.64
CA GLY A 292 33.32 -2.61 -6.35
C GLY A 292 33.00 -1.12 -6.48
N ALA A 293 33.47 -0.45 -7.53
CA ALA A 293 33.15 0.95 -7.79
C ALA A 293 31.71 1.14 -8.32
N LEU A 294 31.23 0.22 -9.18
CA LEU A 294 29.83 0.23 -9.62
C LEU A 294 28.87 0.05 -8.44
N LYS A 295 29.12 -0.96 -7.60
CA LYS A 295 28.33 -1.23 -6.40
C LYS A 295 28.36 -0.06 -5.42
N ALA A 296 29.54 0.51 -5.15
CA ALA A 296 29.65 1.64 -4.22
C ALA A 296 28.89 2.89 -4.72
N ARG A 297 28.96 3.20 -6.02
CA ARG A 297 28.20 4.30 -6.64
C ARG A 297 26.70 4.07 -6.58
N HIS A 298 26.25 2.84 -6.87
CA HIS A 298 24.86 2.43 -6.76
C HIS A 298 24.33 2.60 -5.33
N ILE A 299 25.01 2.02 -4.34
CA ILE A 299 24.58 2.11 -2.93
C ILE A 299 24.56 3.56 -2.46
N ALA A 300 25.58 4.36 -2.79
CA ALA A 300 25.63 5.76 -2.40
C ALA A 300 24.47 6.59 -2.98
N ASP A 301 24.09 6.32 -4.24
CA ASP A 301 22.95 6.98 -4.88
C ASP A 301 21.62 6.56 -4.27
N HIS A 302 21.39 5.25 -4.10
CA HIS A 302 20.18 4.73 -3.49
C HIS A 302 19.98 5.23 -2.06
N ARG A 303 21.02 5.10 -1.22
CA ARG A 303 20.98 5.53 0.19
C ARG A 303 20.78 7.03 0.37
N LYS A 304 21.19 7.86 -0.60
CA LYS A 304 20.90 9.31 -0.59
C LYS A 304 19.39 9.59 -0.55
N LEU A 305 18.57 8.68 -1.09
CA LEU A 305 17.11 8.74 -1.07
C LEU A 305 16.53 7.90 0.08
N PHE A 306 16.97 6.64 0.20
CA PHE A 306 16.41 5.68 1.13
C PHE A 306 16.64 6.06 2.60
N ASP A 307 17.85 6.50 2.97
CA ASP A 307 18.22 6.82 4.37
C ASP A 307 17.53 8.10 4.89
N ARG A 308 16.77 8.81 4.05
CA ARG A 308 16.08 10.05 4.44
C ARG A 308 14.92 9.83 5.39
N VAL A 309 14.35 8.62 5.46
CA VAL A 309 13.26 8.30 6.39
C VAL A 309 13.59 7.00 7.11
N ASP A 310 13.55 7.08 8.44
CA ASP A 310 13.69 5.95 9.33
C ASP A 310 12.42 5.76 10.15
N LEU A 311 12.03 4.51 10.37
CA LEU A 311 10.87 4.12 11.15
C LEU A 311 11.25 2.96 12.08
N ASP A 312 11.16 3.22 13.38
CA ASP A 312 11.37 2.25 14.44
C ASP A 312 10.10 2.16 15.28
N LEU A 313 9.37 1.05 15.15
CA LEU A 313 8.21 0.67 15.94
C LEU A 313 8.59 -0.23 17.14
N GLY A 314 9.89 -0.38 17.43
CA GLY A 314 10.42 -1.38 18.34
C GLY A 314 10.46 -2.78 17.72
N GLN A 315 10.50 -2.87 16.40
CA GLN A 315 10.59 -4.12 15.66
C GLN A 315 11.91 -4.85 15.93
N VAL A 316 11.89 -6.16 15.74
CA VAL A 316 13.10 -6.98 15.61
C VAL A 316 12.82 -7.95 14.47
N MET A 317 13.58 -7.86 13.39
CA MET A 317 13.38 -8.73 12.24
C MET A 317 13.67 -10.18 12.65
N PRO A 318 12.70 -11.10 12.56
CA PRO A 318 12.92 -12.49 12.95
C PRO A 318 13.81 -13.21 11.93
N ASP A 319 14.54 -14.23 12.36
CA ASP A 319 15.27 -15.14 11.47
C ASP A 319 14.32 -16.18 10.86
N VAL A 320 13.32 -15.68 10.12
CA VAL A 320 12.30 -16.46 9.42
C VAL A 320 12.19 -15.93 7.98
N PRO A 321 12.05 -16.80 6.95
CA PRO A 321 11.81 -16.38 5.57
C PRO A 321 10.62 -15.44 5.44
N THR A 322 10.65 -14.51 4.49
CA THR A 322 9.62 -13.46 4.36
C THR A 322 8.24 -14.02 4.04
N ASP A 323 8.16 -15.09 3.23
CA ASP A 323 6.92 -15.80 2.92
C ASP A 323 6.33 -16.50 4.16
N GLU A 324 7.18 -17.14 4.97
CA GLU A 324 6.77 -17.72 6.25
C GLU A 324 6.34 -16.65 7.26
N LEU A 325 7.03 -15.50 7.33
CA LEU A 325 6.65 -14.37 8.18
C LEU A 325 5.28 -13.80 7.76
N LEU A 326 5.04 -13.66 6.46
CA LEU A 326 3.74 -13.23 5.93
C LEU A 326 2.64 -14.24 6.26
N ALA A 327 2.90 -15.54 6.15
CA ALA A 327 1.97 -16.59 6.57
C ALA A 327 1.67 -16.52 8.07
N GLN A 328 2.70 -16.33 8.92
CA GLN A 328 2.51 -16.16 10.36
C GLN A 328 1.70 -14.89 10.70
N TYR A 329 1.85 -13.82 9.92
CA TYR A 329 1.04 -12.61 10.06
C TYR A 329 -0.43 -12.90 9.71
N ARG A 330 -0.68 -13.62 8.61
CA ARG A 330 -2.02 -14.06 8.16
C ARG A 330 -2.73 -14.90 9.20
N ASP A 331 -2.03 -15.89 9.74
CA ASP A 331 -2.59 -16.86 10.69
C ASP A 331 -2.72 -16.28 12.11
N GLY A 332 -2.18 -15.07 12.34
CA GLY A 332 -2.13 -14.42 13.65
C GLY A 332 -1.16 -15.09 14.63
N THR A 333 -0.19 -15.85 14.14
CA THR A 333 0.83 -16.55 14.95
C THR A 333 2.13 -15.75 15.11
N ALA A 334 2.32 -14.70 14.31
CA ALA A 334 3.46 -13.78 14.43
C ALA A 334 3.43 -13.02 15.76
N THR A 335 4.59 -12.96 16.45
CA THR A 335 4.73 -12.17 17.68
C THR A 335 4.50 -10.67 17.41
N PRO A 336 4.13 -9.85 18.41
CA PRO A 336 3.96 -8.40 18.22
C PRO A 336 5.18 -7.70 17.59
N ARG A 337 6.40 -8.10 17.96
CA ARG A 337 7.62 -7.54 17.35
C ARG A 337 7.83 -7.97 15.91
N ALA A 338 7.46 -9.21 15.57
CA ALA A 338 7.54 -9.73 14.20
C ALA A 338 6.49 -9.07 13.28
N ARG A 339 5.27 -8.80 13.80
CA ARG A 339 4.25 -8.03 13.08
C ARG A 339 4.75 -6.64 12.72
N LYS A 340 5.28 -5.91 13.71
CA LYS A 340 5.92 -4.60 13.50
C LYS A 340 7.10 -4.64 12.53
N ALA A 341 7.87 -5.73 12.52
CA ALA A 341 8.95 -5.92 11.57
C ALA A 341 8.44 -6.03 10.13
N LEU A 342 7.39 -6.83 9.90
CA LEU A 342 6.76 -6.92 8.57
C LEU A 342 6.11 -5.60 8.15
N GLU A 343 5.41 -4.92 9.05
CA GLU A 343 4.78 -3.60 8.79
C GLU A 343 5.84 -2.54 8.43
N THR A 344 6.95 -2.50 9.17
CA THR A 344 8.08 -1.59 8.89
C THR A 344 8.74 -1.93 7.56
N LEU A 345 8.97 -3.22 7.29
CA LEU A 345 9.52 -3.68 6.01
C LEU A 345 8.60 -3.30 4.85
N PHE A 346 7.27 -3.45 5.00
CA PHE A 346 6.30 -3.10 3.95
C PHE A 346 6.27 -1.59 3.67
N PHE A 347 6.31 -0.75 4.71
CA PHE A 347 6.45 0.71 4.57
C PHE A 347 7.74 1.08 3.81
N GLN A 348 8.87 0.51 4.22
CA GLN A 348 10.15 0.78 3.55
C GLN A 348 10.22 0.18 2.14
N TYR A 349 9.49 -0.92 1.89
CA TYR A 349 9.41 -1.54 0.58
C TYR A 349 8.68 -0.67 -0.43
N GLY A 350 7.58 0.01 -0.05
CA GLY A 350 6.94 0.97 -0.95
C GLY A 350 7.84 2.17 -1.29
N ARG A 351 8.64 2.68 -0.33
CA ARG A 351 9.68 3.69 -0.62
C ARG A 351 10.74 3.16 -1.59
N TYR A 352 11.23 1.94 -1.36
CA TYR A 352 12.16 1.25 -2.26
C TYR A 352 11.59 1.10 -3.68
N LEU A 353 10.35 0.62 -3.80
CA LEU A 353 9.68 0.41 -5.09
C LEU A 353 9.54 1.73 -5.86
N LEU A 354 9.30 2.85 -5.18
CA LEU A 354 9.19 4.16 -5.83
C LEU A 354 10.57 4.61 -6.32
N ILE A 355 11.62 4.47 -5.52
CA ILE A 355 13.00 4.76 -5.96
C ILE A 355 13.40 3.86 -7.14
N ALA A 356 13.04 2.58 -7.10
CA ALA A 356 13.42 1.60 -8.12
C ALA A 356 12.62 1.74 -9.41
N SER A 357 11.41 2.33 -9.36
CA SER A 357 10.54 2.50 -10.53
C SER A 357 10.42 3.94 -11.01
N SER A 358 10.71 4.98 -10.22
CA SER A 358 10.64 6.38 -10.66
C SER A 358 11.80 7.22 -10.11
N ARG A 359 12.61 7.76 -11.02
CA ARG A 359 13.79 8.58 -10.74
C ARG A 359 13.79 9.81 -11.63
N ASP A 360 14.49 10.87 -11.23
CA ASP A 360 14.65 12.11 -12.00
C ASP A 360 15.19 11.92 -13.43
N ASN A 361 15.83 10.79 -13.72
CA ASN A 361 16.30 10.40 -15.04
C ASN A 361 15.40 9.37 -15.76
N SER A 362 14.22 9.04 -15.22
CA SER A 362 13.29 8.09 -15.82
C SER A 362 12.51 8.74 -16.96
N PRO A 363 12.34 8.06 -18.11
CA PRO A 363 11.61 8.61 -19.24
C PRO A 363 10.09 8.63 -19.05
N LEU A 364 9.57 7.89 -18.07
CA LEU A 364 8.14 7.75 -17.78
C LEU A 364 7.91 7.52 -16.27
N PRO A 365 6.73 7.85 -15.71
CA PRO A 365 6.37 7.60 -14.32
C PRO A 365 6.14 6.11 -14.03
N ALA A 366 6.10 5.71 -12.75
CA ALA A 366 5.65 4.37 -12.37
C ALA A 366 4.23 4.08 -12.90
N ASN A 367 4.07 3.07 -13.73
CA ASN A 367 2.77 2.62 -14.25
C ASN A 367 2.06 1.69 -13.24
N LEU A 368 0.98 1.01 -13.63
CA LEU A 368 0.25 0.05 -12.78
C LEU A 368 1.12 -1.06 -12.16
N GLN A 369 2.30 -1.34 -12.72
CA GLN A 369 3.24 -2.33 -12.22
C GLN A 369 4.66 -1.74 -11.99
N GLY A 370 4.75 -0.41 -11.87
CA GLY A 370 5.99 0.35 -11.70
C GLY A 370 6.87 0.38 -12.95
N VAL A 371 7.67 -0.68 -13.12
CA VAL A 371 8.53 -0.93 -14.29
C VAL A 371 8.66 -2.44 -14.57
N TRP A 372 7.90 -3.30 -13.87
CA TRP A 372 8.06 -4.75 -13.93
C TRP A 372 6.83 -5.38 -14.58
N ASN A 373 7.02 -6.08 -15.69
CA ASN A 373 5.95 -6.77 -16.42
C ASN A 373 6.52 -7.93 -17.25
N ASN A 374 5.95 -9.12 -17.14
CA ASN A 374 6.31 -10.30 -17.93
C ASN A 374 5.34 -10.64 -19.08
N SER A 375 4.27 -9.88 -19.28
CA SER A 375 3.20 -10.18 -20.23
C SER A 375 3.19 -9.19 -21.40
N THR A 376 2.98 -9.69 -22.62
CA THR A 376 2.75 -8.84 -23.79
C THR A 376 1.34 -8.26 -23.86
N THR A 377 0.43 -8.77 -23.03
CA THR A 377 -0.94 -8.29 -22.83
C THR A 377 -1.22 -8.24 -21.32
N PRO A 378 -0.56 -7.34 -20.58
CA PRO A 378 -0.70 -7.30 -19.14
C PRO A 378 -2.12 -6.87 -18.70
N PRO A 379 -2.54 -7.21 -17.48
CA PRO A 379 -3.77 -6.71 -16.88
C PRO A 379 -3.85 -5.19 -17.00
N TRP A 380 -4.97 -4.70 -17.54
CA TRP A 380 -5.18 -3.28 -17.84
C TRP A 380 -4.00 -2.63 -18.58
N ARG A 381 -3.33 -3.41 -19.44
CA ARG A 381 -2.22 -2.98 -20.30
C ARG A 381 -1.00 -2.45 -19.54
N SER A 382 -0.97 -2.65 -18.21
CA SER A 382 -0.02 -2.01 -17.30
C SER A 382 0.07 -0.49 -17.57
N ASP A 383 -1.08 0.13 -17.81
CA ASP A 383 -1.22 1.51 -18.29
C ASP A 383 -1.03 2.57 -17.21
N TYR A 384 -1.41 3.79 -17.57
CA TYR A 384 -1.54 4.90 -16.67
C TYR A 384 -3.03 5.13 -16.42
N HIS A 385 -3.54 4.44 -15.41
CA HIS A 385 -4.87 4.64 -14.87
C HIS A 385 -4.89 5.89 -13.99
N VAL A 386 -5.63 6.91 -14.40
CA VAL A 386 -5.61 8.26 -13.79
C VAL A 386 -6.92 8.62 -13.09
N ASN A 387 -7.69 7.62 -12.67
CA ASN A 387 -8.86 7.77 -11.81
C ASN A 387 -8.66 7.24 -10.38
N ILE A 388 -7.41 6.91 -10.00
CA ILE A 388 -6.93 6.63 -8.63
C ILE A 388 -5.48 6.12 -8.66
N ASN A 389 -5.16 5.19 -9.57
CA ASN A 389 -3.96 4.35 -9.44
C ASN A 389 -2.65 5.13 -9.63
N LEU A 390 -2.52 5.90 -10.72
CA LEU A 390 -1.33 6.72 -10.96
C LEU A 390 -1.17 7.78 -9.86
N GLN A 391 -2.25 8.37 -9.37
CA GLN A 391 -2.18 9.31 -8.26
C GLN A 391 -1.70 8.62 -6.98
N MET A 392 -2.24 7.44 -6.67
CA MET A 392 -1.83 6.62 -5.52
C MET A 392 -0.35 6.24 -5.58
N ASN A 393 0.20 5.98 -6.77
CA ASN A 393 1.63 5.71 -6.94
C ASN A 393 2.52 6.83 -6.36
N TYR A 394 2.04 8.07 -6.37
CA TYR A 394 2.81 9.24 -5.96
C TYR A 394 2.39 9.88 -4.65
N TRP A 395 1.35 9.38 -3.97
CA TRP A 395 1.02 9.82 -2.60
C TRP A 395 2.19 9.74 -1.61
N PRO A 396 3.03 8.68 -1.60
CA PRO A 396 4.14 8.64 -0.65
C PRO A 396 5.30 9.57 -1.04
N ALA A 397 5.38 10.04 -2.29
CA ALA A 397 6.59 10.69 -2.82
C ALA A 397 7.03 11.89 -1.99
N GLU A 398 6.14 12.83 -1.73
CA GLU A 398 6.49 14.03 -0.97
C GLU A 398 6.63 13.75 0.53
N THR A 399 5.60 13.14 1.15
CA THR A 399 5.54 12.92 2.60
C THR A 399 6.65 12.00 3.12
N THR A 400 7.10 11.03 2.30
CA THR A 400 8.22 10.12 2.64
C THR A 400 9.58 10.57 2.08
N ASN A 401 9.70 11.85 1.72
CA ASN A 401 10.96 12.53 1.40
C ASN A 401 11.67 12.02 0.13
N LEU A 402 10.89 11.76 -0.91
CA LEU A 402 11.30 11.28 -2.24
C LEU A 402 10.85 12.24 -3.36
N SER A 403 10.83 13.55 -3.10
CA SER A 403 10.31 14.56 -4.03
C SER A 403 10.88 14.45 -5.45
N GLU A 404 12.15 14.06 -5.61
CA GLU A 404 12.80 13.88 -6.91
C GLU A 404 12.19 12.76 -7.78
N THR A 405 11.43 11.84 -7.19
CA THR A 405 10.77 10.75 -7.95
C THR A 405 9.53 11.23 -8.68
N THR A 406 9.03 12.45 -8.41
CA THR A 406 7.84 13.03 -9.07
C THR A 406 8.15 13.69 -10.42
N ALA A 407 9.42 13.97 -10.73
CA ALA A 407 9.79 14.61 -12.00
C ALA A 407 9.25 13.87 -13.25
N PRO A 408 9.34 12.53 -13.36
CA PRO A 408 8.76 11.80 -14.48
C PRO A 408 7.23 11.88 -14.57
N LEU A 409 6.53 12.04 -13.43
CA LEU A 409 5.08 12.25 -13.43
C LEU A 409 4.74 13.60 -14.09
N PHE A 410 5.48 14.65 -13.74
CA PHE A 410 5.25 15.96 -14.33
C PHE A 410 5.61 15.98 -15.82
N ASP A 411 6.73 15.37 -16.22
CA ASP A 411 7.14 15.31 -17.62
C ASP A 411 6.08 14.57 -18.46
N PHE A 412 5.54 13.47 -17.92
CA PHE A 412 4.45 12.73 -18.55
C PHE A 412 3.16 13.54 -18.67
N VAL A 413 2.71 14.18 -17.59
CA VAL A 413 1.46 14.98 -17.63
C VAL A 413 1.62 16.20 -18.56
N ASP A 414 2.78 16.86 -18.58
CA ASP A 414 3.05 17.94 -19.53
C ASP A 414 2.97 17.46 -20.99
N ALA A 415 3.41 16.23 -21.27
CA ALA A 415 3.30 15.61 -22.59
C ALA A 415 1.85 15.27 -22.99
N LEU A 416 0.93 15.16 -22.03
CA LEU A 416 -0.51 15.00 -22.29
C LEU A 416 -1.18 16.33 -22.67
N VAL A 417 -0.61 17.49 -22.34
CA VAL A 417 -1.26 18.79 -22.59
C VAL A 417 -1.46 19.05 -24.09
N PRO A 418 -0.47 18.89 -25.00
CA PRO A 418 -0.69 19.09 -26.43
C PRO A 418 -1.80 18.23 -27.06
N PRO A 419 -1.83 16.89 -26.91
CA PRO A 419 -2.96 16.08 -27.40
C PRO A 419 -4.27 16.38 -26.65
N GLY A 420 -4.19 16.67 -25.34
CA GLY A 420 -5.37 17.01 -24.53
C GLY A 420 -6.05 18.30 -24.96
N ARG A 421 -5.33 19.28 -25.52
CA ARG A 421 -5.91 20.46 -26.18
C ARG A 421 -6.73 20.09 -27.41
N VAL A 422 -6.24 19.13 -28.19
CA VAL A 422 -6.96 18.63 -29.36
C VAL A 422 -8.23 17.91 -28.92
N THR A 423 -8.15 17.04 -27.91
CA THR A 423 -9.33 16.38 -27.32
C THR A 423 -10.35 17.39 -26.78
N ALA A 424 -9.92 18.38 -26.00
CA ALA A 424 -10.78 19.43 -25.47
C ALA A 424 -11.50 20.15 -26.62
N LYS A 425 -10.76 20.52 -27.68
CA LYS A 425 -11.35 21.23 -28.80
C LYS A 425 -12.32 20.38 -29.63
N GLU A 426 -11.95 19.14 -29.94
CA GLU A 426 -12.72 18.28 -30.85
C GLU A 426 -13.96 17.67 -30.20
N MET A 427 -13.88 17.31 -28.90
CA MET A 427 -14.97 16.63 -28.20
C MET A 427 -15.88 17.59 -27.41
N PHE A 428 -15.31 18.66 -26.86
CA PHE A 428 -16.03 19.59 -26.00
C PHE A 428 -16.25 20.95 -26.65
N GLY A 429 -15.40 21.33 -27.62
CA GLY A 429 -15.41 22.69 -28.19
C GLY A 429 -14.76 23.74 -27.28
N ALA A 430 -14.32 23.33 -26.09
CA ALA A 430 -13.71 24.15 -25.05
C ALA A 430 -12.24 24.51 -25.34
N ASP A 431 -11.78 25.57 -24.68
CA ASP A 431 -10.35 25.87 -24.56
C ASP A 431 -9.71 25.02 -23.43
N GLY A 432 -8.39 25.10 -23.27
CA GLY A 432 -7.66 24.33 -22.28
C GLY A 432 -7.29 22.92 -22.75
N TRP A 433 -7.15 21.97 -21.81
CA TRP A 433 -6.82 20.57 -22.10
C TRP A 433 -7.61 19.63 -21.21
N VAL A 434 -7.80 18.39 -21.67
CA VAL A 434 -8.52 17.33 -20.93
C VAL A 434 -7.83 15.98 -21.12
N VAL A 435 -7.99 15.11 -20.14
CA VAL A 435 -7.68 13.67 -20.19
C VAL A 435 -8.78 12.92 -19.44
N HIS A 436 -9.11 11.71 -19.86
CA HIS A 436 -10.09 10.86 -19.19
C HIS A 436 -9.39 9.85 -18.27
N SER A 437 -10.07 8.77 -17.86
CA SER A 437 -9.60 7.83 -16.82
C SER A 437 -8.35 7.02 -17.15
N GLN A 438 -8.01 6.87 -18.43
CA GLN A 438 -6.95 5.99 -18.91
C GLN A 438 -6.13 6.68 -19.98
N THR A 439 -4.81 6.54 -19.88
CA THR A 439 -3.89 7.13 -20.84
C THR A 439 -2.63 6.26 -21.02
N ASN A 440 -1.81 6.61 -22.00
CA ASN A 440 -0.63 5.85 -22.41
C ASN A 440 0.55 6.80 -22.69
N PRO A 441 1.78 6.30 -22.92
CA PRO A 441 2.95 7.14 -23.27
C PRO A 441 2.82 7.98 -24.55
N PHE A 442 1.77 7.77 -25.34
CA PHE A 442 1.54 8.37 -26.65
C PHE A 442 0.41 9.41 -26.64
N GLY A 443 0.00 9.85 -25.45
CA GLY A 443 -0.95 10.94 -25.28
C GLY A 443 -2.39 10.57 -25.61
N PHE A 444 -2.82 9.35 -25.28
CA PHE A 444 -4.23 8.97 -25.37
C PHE A 444 -5.04 9.79 -24.35
N THR A 445 -5.73 10.83 -24.81
CA THR A 445 -6.44 11.80 -23.94
C THR A 445 -7.96 11.76 -24.11
N GLY A 446 -8.45 11.17 -25.20
CA GLY A 446 -9.88 10.95 -25.43
C GLY A 446 -10.46 9.81 -24.59
N VAL A 447 -11.47 9.13 -25.14
CA VAL A 447 -12.27 8.14 -24.40
C VAL A 447 -11.99 6.72 -24.87
N ILE A 448 -12.26 5.76 -23.98
CA ILE A 448 -12.20 4.33 -24.24
C ILE A 448 -13.59 3.71 -24.40
N GLY A 449 -13.65 2.45 -24.80
CA GLY A 449 -14.90 1.71 -25.03
C GLY A 449 -15.43 0.97 -23.80
N TYR A 450 -15.36 1.55 -22.60
CA TYR A 450 -15.79 0.88 -21.35
C TYR A 450 -16.82 1.70 -20.55
N PRO A 451 -18.09 1.25 -20.44
CA PRO A 451 -19.19 2.04 -19.89
C PRO A 451 -18.98 2.60 -18.49
N LEU A 452 -18.24 1.88 -17.64
CA LEU A 452 -18.06 2.18 -16.23
C LEU A 452 -16.74 2.90 -15.91
N ALA A 453 -15.94 3.27 -16.92
CA ALA A 453 -14.76 4.10 -16.67
C ALA A 453 -14.43 5.09 -17.79
N PHE A 454 -15.13 5.13 -18.93
CA PHE A 454 -14.66 5.93 -20.07
C PHE A 454 -14.73 7.45 -19.87
N TRP A 455 -15.68 7.96 -19.08
CA TRP A 455 -15.99 9.39 -19.03
C TRP A 455 -15.67 10.01 -17.68
N MET A 456 -14.43 10.48 -17.56
CA MET A 456 -13.91 11.18 -16.38
C MET A 456 -13.02 12.37 -16.77
N PRO A 457 -13.57 13.43 -17.38
CA PRO A 457 -12.78 14.60 -17.77
C PRO A 457 -12.12 15.33 -16.58
N ASP A 458 -12.54 15.02 -15.35
CA ASP A 458 -11.98 15.49 -14.07
C ASP A 458 -10.65 14.83 -13.70
N ALA A 459 -10.23 13.75 -14.36
CA ALA A 459 -8.96 13.09 -14.11
C ALA A 459 -7.75 14.07 -14.21
N GLY A 460 -7.80 15.01 -15.14
CA GLY A 460 -6.79 16.07 -15.26
C GLY A 460 -6.67 16.94 -14.00
N GLY A 461 -7.79 17.21 -13.32
CA GLY A 461 -7.82 18.01 -12.10
C GLY A 461 -7.11 17.31 -10.94
N TRP A 462 -7.28 16.00 -10.85
CA TRP A 462 -6.58 15.19 -9.85
C TRP A 462 -5.09 15.06 -10.17
N LEU A 463 -4.70 14.86 -11.43
CA LEU A 463 -3.28 14.92 -11.82
C LEU A 463 -2.66 16.28 -11.47
N ALA A 464 -3.39 17.37 -11.70
CA ALA A 464 -2.95 18.72 -11.37
C ALA A 464 -2.76 18.95 -9.86
N GLN A 465 -3.45 18.19 -8.99
CA GLN A 465 -3.24 18.24 -7.53
C GLN A 465 -1.78 17.95 -7.16
N HIS A 466 -1.10 17.02 -7.86
CA HIS A 466 0.30 16.70 -7.59
C HIS A 466 1.25 17.89 -7.84
N TYR A 467 0.94 18.78 -8.78
CA TYR A 467 1.72 20.00 -9.01
C TYR A 467 1.59 20.98 -7.85
N TRP A 468 0.37 21.15 -7.33
CA TRP A 468 0.16 21.99 -6.16
C TRP A 468 0.84 21.39 -4.92
N GLU A 469 0.69 20.09 -4.71
CA GLU A 469 1.31 19.38 -3.58
C GLU A 469 2.84 19.47 -3.63
N HIS A 470 3.46 19.27 -4.80
CA HIS A 470 4.91 19.44 -4.93
C HIS A 470 5.37 20.84 -4.52
N TYR A 471 4.66 21.90 -4.94
CA TYR A 471 4.95 23.25 -4.44
C TYR A 471 4.76 23.35 -2.92
N GLN A 472 3.66 22.79 -2.38
CA GLN A 472 3.41 22.84 -0.95
C GLN A 472 4.55 22.15 -0.17
N PHE A 473 5.04 20.99 -0.58
CA PHE A 473 6.10 20.26 0.11
C PHE A 473 7.53 20.78 -0.14
N THR A 474 7.80 21.48 -1.26
CA THR A 474 9.15 21.99 -1.60
C THR A 474 9.31 23.49 -1.39
N GLN A 475 8.22 24.25 -1.46
CA GLN A 475 8.19 25.71 -1.57
C GLN A 475 9.04 26.22 -2.75
N ASP A 476 9.16 25.44 -3.83
CA ASP A 476 9.83 25.88 -5.06
C ASP A 476 8.93 26.84 -5.84
N LYS A 477 9.18 28.14 -5.63
CA LYS A 477 8.48 29.22 -6.32
C LYS A 477 8.71 29.24 -7.83
N ARG A 478 9.84 28.71 -8.31
CA ARG A 478 10.11 28.62 -9.75
C ARG A 478 9.22 27.54 -10.36
N PHE A 479 9.21 26.34 -9.78
CA PHE A 479 8.30 25.27 -10.19
C PHE A 479 6.83 25.74 -10.19
N LEU A 480 6.40 26.42 -9.12
CA LEU A 480 5.05 26.96 -9.04
C LEU A 480 4.74 27.89 -10.22
N LYS A 481 5.61 28.89 -10.46
CA LYS A 481 5.38 29.94 -11.44
C LYS A 481 5.51 29.47 -12.88
N GLU A 482 6.51 28.64 -13.16
CA GLU A 482 6.91 28.30 -14.54
C GLU A 482 6.25 27.00 -15.04
N ARG A 483 5.78 26.13 -14.14
CA ARG A 483 5.27 24.80 -14.50
C ARG A 483 3.89 24.51 -13.94
N ALA A 484 3.73 24.50 -12.61
CA ALA A 484 2.47 24.13 -11.96
C ALA A 484 1.32 25.09 -12.26
N TYR A 485 1.55 26.39 -12.10
CA TYR A 485 0.50 27.39 -12.26
C TYR A 485 -0.01 27.49 -13.70
N PRO A 486 0.84 27.55 -14.74
CA PRO A 486 0.37 27.51 -16.13
C PRO A 486 -0.48 26.28 -16.45
N LEU A 487 -0.05 25.09 -16.00
CA LEU A 487 -0.79 23.84 -16.23
C LEU A 487 -2.17 23.83 -15.56
N MET A 488 -2.24 24.21 -14.27
CA MET A 488 -3.50 24.32 -13.53
C MET A 488 -4.42 25.40 -14.13
N LYS A 489 -3.86 26.54 -14.52
CA LYS A 489 -4.63 27.65 -15.12
C LYS A 489 -5.26 27.26 -16.44
N GLU A 490 -4.53 26.54 -17.28
CA GLU A 490 -5.03 26.09 -18.57
C GLU A 490 -6.11 25.01 -18.42
N LEU A 491 -5.95 24.10 -17.46
CA LEU A 491 -7.00 23.14 -17.12
C LEU A 491 -8.25 23.82 -16.53
N ALA A 492 -8.07 24.87 -15.73
CA ALA A 492 -9.20 25.65 -15.22
C ALA A 492 -9.95 26.38 -16.34
N ALA A 493 -9.30 26.73 -17.46
CA ALA A 493 -9.98 27.30 -18.63
C ALA A 493 -10.98 26.28 -19.23
N PHE A 494 -10.59 25.01 -19.36
CA PHE A 494 -11.50 23.93 -19.77
C PHE A 494 -12.73 23.84 -18.86
N TRP A 495 -12.53 23.87 -17.54
CA TRP A 495 -13.66 23.81 -16.60
C TRP A 495 -14.54 25.06 -16.58
N ILE A 496 -14.00 26.24 -16.85
CA ILE A 496 -14.81 27.46 -16.99
C ILE A 496 -15.78 27.34 -18.16
N ASP A 497 -15.37 26.68 -19.25
CA ASP A 497 -16.23 26.44 -20.42
C ASP A 497 -17.20 25.27 -20.19
N GLU A 498 -16.78 24.22 -19.48
CA GLU A 498 -17.54 22.98 -19.35
C GLU A 498 -18.48 22.88 -18.14
N LEU A 499 -18.28 23.67 -17.08
CA LEU A 499 -19.18 23.70 -15.94
C LEU A 499 -20.59 24.16 -16.34
N GLN A 500 -21.60 23.35 -16.01
CA GLN A 500 -22.99 23.61 -16.35
C GLN A 500 -23.72 24.24 -15.16
N VAL A 501 -24.69 25.12 -15.44
CA VAL A 501 -25.61 25.60 -14.40
C VAL A 501 -26.67 24.53 -14.19
N ASP A 502 -26.71 23.99 -12.97
CA ASP A 502 -27.68 23.00 -12.56
C ASP A 502 -29.07 23.64 -12.45
N PRO A 503 -30.08 23.17 -13.21
CA PRO A 503 -31.43 23.74 -13.15
C PRO A 503 -32.14 23.49 -11.81
N ARG A 504 -31.64 22.57 -10.97
CA ARG A 504 -32.24 22.24 -9.67
C ARG A 504 -32.03 23.34 -8.63
N ASP A 505 -30.87 24.00 -8.64
CA ASP A 505 -30.47 24.96 -7.59
C ASP A 505 -29.61 26.14 -8.07
N GLY A 506 -29.29 26.22 -9.37
CA GLY A 506 -28.49 27.29 -9.96
C GLY A 506 -27.00 27.22 -9.68
N LYS A 507 -26.49 26.15 -9.05
CA LYS A 507 -25.06 25.93 -8.83
C LYS A 507 -24.35 25.48 -10.10
N LEU A 508 -23.04 25.67 -10.15
CA LEU A 508 -22.19 25.10 -11.21
C LEU A 508 -21.87 23.65 -10.87
N VAL A 509 -22.03 22.75 -11.84
CA VAL A 509 -21.80 21.31 -11.72
C VAL A 509 -21.08 20.75 -12.94
N VAL A 510 -20.28 19.71 -12.72
CA VAL A 510 -19.79 18.81 -13.76
C VAL A 510 -20.98 18.02 -14.30
N SER A 511 -21.18 18.05 -15.62
CA SER A 511 -22.23 17.28 -16.30
C SER A 511 -21.83 17.04 -17.77
N PRO A 512 -21.85 15.78 -18.25
CA PRO A 512 -22.12 14.55 -17.51
C PRO A 512 -21.03 14.25 -16.47
N SER A 513 -21.44 13.72 -15.33
CA SER A 513 -20.60 13.34 -14.20
C SER A 513 -20.83 11.86 -13.87
N PHE A 514 -19.80 11.19 -13.34
CA PHE A 514 -19.83 9.78 -13.00
C PHE A 514 -19.05 9.52 -11.71
N SER A 515 -19.51 8.58 -10.89
CA SER A 515 -18.73 8.09 -9.74
C SER A 515 -18.03 6.79 -10.14
N PRO A 516 -16.70 6.78 -10.25
CA PRO A 516 -15.98 5.58 -10.64
C PRO A 516 -16.22 4.48 -9.60
N GLU A 517 -16.59 3.25 -9.94
CA GLU A 517 -16.92 2.73 -11.28
C GLU A 517 -18.31 2.11 -11.31
N HIS A 518 -19.32 2.83 -10.81
CA HIS A 518 -20.67 2.28 -10.65
C HIS A 518 -21.80 3.32 -10.68
N GLY A 519 -23.02 2.81 -10.71
CA GLY A 519 -24.24 3.61 -10.78
C GLY A 519 -24.47 4.27 -12.13
N ASP A 520 -25.35 5.28 -12.11
CA ASP A 520 -25.75 6.03 -13.31
C ASP A 520 -24.94 7.32 -13.45
N TYR A 521 -24.83 7.81 -14.69
CA TYR A 521 -24.32 9.14 -14.99
C TYR A 521 -25.32 10.19 -14.52
N SER A 522 -24.84 11.28 -13.93
CA SER A 522 -25.68 12.36 -13.42
C SER A 522 -25.00 13.71 -13.56
N ALA A 523 -25.59 14.75 -12.97
CA ALA A 523 -24.95 16.05 -12.82
C ALA A 523 -24.49 16.23 -11.36
N GLY A 524 -23.20 16.55 -11.18
CA GLY A 524 -22.62 16.87 -9.88
C GLY A 524 -22.40 15.69 -8.94
N ALA A 525 -21.94 14.53 -9.45
CA ALA A 525 -21.47 13.46 -8.58
C ALA A 525 -20.31 13.96 -7.70
N ALA A 526 -20.18 13.42 -6.49
CA ALA A 526 -19.33 13.98 -5.45
C ALA A 526 -17.87 14.09 -5.87
N MET A 527 -17.29 13.01 -6.42
CA MET A 527 -15.87 12.98 -6.76
C MET A 527 -15.47 14.01 -7.85
N PRO A 528 -16.12 14.06 -9.04
CA PRO A 528 -15.79 15.11 -10.02
C PRO A 528 -15.97 16.53 -9.48
N GLN A 529 -17.00 16.78 -8.65
CA GLN A 529 -17.18 18.07 -8.01
C GLN A 529 -16.04 18.43 -7.08
N GLN A 530 -15.63 17.50 -6.22
CA GLN A 530 -14.56 17.73 -5.25
C GLN A 530 -13.21 17.92 -5.94
N ILE A 531 -12.93 17.22 -7.04
CA ILE A 531 -11.70 17.39 -7.84
C ILE A 531 -11.68 18.78 -8.51
N VAL A 532 -12.77 19.19 -9.15
CA VAL A 532 -12.86 20.52 -9.77
C VAL A 532 -12.80 21.62 -8.71
N TRP A 533 -13.44 21.42 -7.56
CA TRP A 533 -13.34 22.33 -6.42
C TRP A 533 -11.89 22.45 -5.92
N ASP A 534 -11.15 21.34 -5.80
CA ASP A 534 -9.74 21.35 -5.38
C ASP A 534 -8.85 22.09 -6.39
N LEU A 535 -9.04 21.87 -7.70
CA LEU A 535 -8.34 22.60 -8.75
C LEU A 535 -8.51 24.12 -8.61
N PHE A 536 -9.76 24.60 -8.52
CA PHE A 536 -10.03 26.03 -8.40
C PHE A 536 -9.55 26.62 -7.07
N THR A 537 -9.60 25.84 -5.98
CA THR A 537 -9.09 26.24 -4.67
C THR A 537 -7.56 26.38 -4.71
N ASN A 538 -6.85 25.37 -5.22
CA ASN A 538 -5.40 25.39 -5.43
C ASN A 538 -4.98 26.59 -6.31
N LEU A 539 -5.70 26.82 -7.40
CA LEU A 539 -5.41 27.93 -8.31
C LEU A 539 -5.65 29.29 -7.64
N SER A 540 -6.68 29.42 -6.81
CA SER A 540 -6.99 30.63 -6.06
C SER A 540 -5.93 30.94 -5.00
N GLU A 541 -5.40 29.92 -4.33
CA GLU A 541 -4.29 30.03 -3.39
C GLU A 541 -2.95 30.37 -4.11
N ALA A 542 -2.71 29.77 -5.28
CA ALA A 542 -1.50 29.98 -6.07
C ALA A 542 -1.44 31.34 -6.79
N ALA A 543 -2.58 31.83 -7.30
CA ALA A 543 -2.68 33.05 -8.09
C ALA A 543 -1.99 34.29 -7.48
N PRO A 544 -2.19 34.65 -6.19
CA PRO A 544 -1.48 35.77 -5.58
C PRO A 544 0.04 35.53 -5.49
N LEU A 545 0.50 34.28 -5.36
CA LEU A 545 1.91 33.93 -5.18
C LEU A 545 2.73 34.11 -6.46
N VAL A 546 2.09 33.96 -7.63
CA VAL A 546 2.70 34.12 -8.95
C VAL A 546 2.48 35.50 -9.57
N GLY A 547 1.69 36.36 -8.91
CA GLY A 547 1.39 37.72 -9.36
C GLY A 547 0.28 37.80 -10.41
N GLU A 548 -0.71 36.91 -10.36
CA GLU A 548 -1.82 36.91 -11.30
C GLU A 548 -2.71 38.17 -11.17
N SER A 549 -3.31 38.57 -12.30
CA SER A 549 -4.20 39.71 -12.43
C SER A 549 -5.37 39.68 -11.43
N ALA A 550 -5.78 40.86 -10.96
CA ALA A 550 -6.95 40.98 -10.08
C ALA A 550 -8.24 40.51 -10.77
N ALA A 551 -8.37 40.74 -12.08
CA ALA A 551 -9.52 40.31 -12.86
C ALA A 551 -9.68 38.78 -12.88
N TYR A 552 -8.61 38.04 -13.18
CA TYR A 552 -8.68 36.58 -13.17
C TYR A 552 -8.90 36.02 -11.77
N ARG A 553 -8.24 36.59 -10.74
CA ARG A 553 -8.51 36.21 -9.33
C ARG A 553 -9.98 36.41 -8.94
N ALA A 554 -10.62 37.48 -9.40
CA ALA A 554 -12.05 37.70 -9.19
C ALA A 554 -12.93 36.68 -9.93
N GLN A 555 -12.53 36.27 -11.14
CA GLN A 555 -13.21 35.20 -11.88
C GLN A 555 -13.13 33.86 -11.13
N LEU A 556 -11.95 33.47 -10.64
CA LEU A 556 -11.77 32.25 -9.84
C LEU A 556 -12.66 32.25 -8.60
N ALA A 557 -12.67 33.35 -7.84
CA ALA A 557 -13.53 33.51 -6.67
C ALA A 557 -15.02 33.41 -7.05
N SER A 558 -15.42 34.01 -8.18
CA SER A 558 -16.79 33.93 -8.68
C SER A 558 -17.20 32.50 -9.04
N VAL A 559 -16.33 31.73 -9.71
CA VAL A 559 -16.60 30.33 -10.06
C VAL A 559 -16.73 29.49 -8.79
N LEU A 560 -15.75 29.55 -7.87
CA LEU A 560 -15.78 28.81 -6.60
C LEU A 560 -17.05 29.08 -5.77
N SER A 561 -17.50 30.34 -5.68
CA SER A 561 -18.71 30.69 -4.92
C SER A 561 -20.00 30.09 -5.50
N ARG A 562 -20.01 29.82 -6.81
CA ARG A 562 -21.15 29.25 -7.54
C ARG A 562 -21.02 27.73 -7.70
N LEU A 563 -19.83 27.18 -7.60
CA LEU A 563 -19.57 25.75 -7.70
C LEU A 563 -20.27 25.01 -6.57
N ASP A 564 -20.91 23.90 -6.93
CA ASP A 564 -21.38 22.94 -5.95
C ASP A 564 -20.18 22.22 -5.30
N PRO A 565 -20.06 22.19 -3.96
CA PRO A 565 -18.89 21.66 -3.28
C PRO A 565 -18.75 20.13 -3.36
N GLY A 566 -19.77 19.39 -3.81
CA GLY A 566 -19.71 17.93 -3.88
C GLY A 566 -19.78 17.22 -2.53
N THR A 567 -20.10 17.93 -1.44
CA THR A 567 -20.17 17.37 -0.07
C THR A 567 -21.56 17.57 0.51
N ARG A 568 -22.28 16.48 0.82
CA ARG A 568 -23.63 16.49 1.39
C ARG A 568 -23.81 15.30 2.32
N VAL A 569 -24.59 15.48 3.39
CA VAL A 569 -24.98 14.39 4.29
C VAL A 569 -26.34 13.85 3.85
N GLY A 570 -26.41 12.54 3.63
CA GLY A 570 -27.61 11.85 3.17
C GLY A 570 -28.52 11.35 4.30
N SER A 571 -29.60 10.67 3.92
CA SER A 571 -30.69 10.28 4.84
C SER A 571 -30.30 9.30 5.93
N TRP A 572 -29.27 8.49 5.74
CA TRP A 572 -28.75 7.55 6.75
C TRP A 572 -27.45 8.03 7.40
N GLY A 573 -27.08 9.29 7.16
CA GLY A 573 -25.94 9.97 7.76
C GLY A 573 -24.64 9.80 6.99
N GLN A 574 -24.64 9.22 5.80
CA GLN A 574 -23.48 9.05 4.92
C GLN A 574 -23.11 10.32 4.18
N LEU A 575 -21.88 10.39 3.67
CA LEU A 575 -21.55 11.35 2.62
C LEU A 575 -22.10 10.86 1.29
N GLN A 576 -22.96 11.66 0.65
CA GLN A 576 -23.62 11.29 -0.61
C GLN A 576 -22.62 11.19 -1.76
N GLU A 577 -22.71 10.11 -2.54
CA GLU A 577 -21.90 9.86 -3.72
C GLU A 577 -22.43 10.57 -4.97
N TRP A 578 -23.76 10.73 -5.05
CA TRP A 578 -24.41 11.56 -6.06
C TRP A 578 -25.04 12.80 -5.41
N LYS A 579 -25.43 13.77 -6.24
CA LYS A 579 -26.11 14.98 -5.74
C LYS A 579 -27.49 14.68 -5.15
N GLU A 580 -28.18 13.70 -5.73
CA GLU A 580 -29.33 13.06 -5.12
C GLU A 580 -28.92 11.96 -4.12
N ASP A 581 -29.76 11.77 -3.11
CA ASP A 581 -29.60 10.73 -2.09
C ASP A 581 -29.94 9.33 -2.66
N TRP A 582 -29.05 8.78 -3.47
CA TRP A 582 -29.21 7.48 -4.14
C TRP A 582 -28.33 6.37 -3.56
N ASP A 583 -27.45 6.71 -2.62
CA ASP A 583 -26.53 5.78 -1.98
C ASP A 583 -27.26 4.61 -1.30
N ASP A 584 -26.82 3.39 -1.60
CA ASP A 584 -27.29 2.18 -0.95
C ASP A 584 -26.41 1.86 0.28
N PRO A 585 -26.96 1.79 1.51
CA PRO A 585 -26.19 1.49 2.72
C PRO A 585 -25.57 0.08 2.73
N THR A 586 -26.00 -0.80 1.81
CA THR A 586 -25.48 -2.18 1.67
C THR A 586 -24.43 -2.32 0.57
N ASP A 587 -24.16 -1.25 -0.20
CA ASP A 587 -23.21 -1.29 -1.30
C ASP A 587 -21.75 -1.24 -0.80
N GLN A 588 -21.05 -2.35 -0.99
CA GLN A 588 -19.64 -2.55 -0.64
C GLN A 588 -18.70 -2.37 -1.83
N HIS A 589 -19.07 -1.54 -2.81
CA HIS A 589 -18.23 -1.26 -3.97
C HIS A 589 -16.79 -0.86 -3.58
N ARG A 590 -15.80 -1.31 -4.37
CA ARG A 590 -14.38 -1.14 -4.07
C ARG A 590 -13.91 0.33 -4.10
N HIS A 591 -14.55 1.18 -4.89
CA HIS A 591 -14.30 2.61 -4.86
C HIS A 591 -15.08 3.29 -3.74
N THR A 592 -14.44 4.27 -3.10
CA THR A 592 -15.10 5.20 -2.18
C THR A 592 -14.85 6.63 -2.65
N SER A 593 -15.14 6.83 -3.94
CA SER A 593 -14.87 8.01 -4.74
C SER A 593 -15.37 9.31 -4.09
N GLN A 594 -16.54 9.27 -3.45
CA GLN A 594 -17.11 10.42 -2.75
C GLN A 594 -16.26 10.94 -1.59
N LEU A 595 -15.25 10.18 -1.14
CA LEU A 595 -14.31 10.59 -0.09
C LEU A 595 -13.01 11.19 -0.64
N PHE A 596 -12.90 11.50 -1.94
CA PHE A 596 -11.75 12.25 -2.46
C PHE A 596 -11.43 13.50 -1.64
N GLY A 597 -12.46 14.25 -1.22
CA GLY A 597 -12.34 15.45 -0.39
C GLY A 597 -11.79 15.20 1.01
N LEU A 598 -11.82 13.96 1.51
CA LEU A 598 -11.15 13.53 2.75
C LEU A 598 -9.69 13.12 2.48
N HIS A 599 -9.45 12.33 1.43
CA HIS A 599 -8.11 11.98 0.95
C HIS A 599 -8.13 11.60 -0.53
N PRO A 600 -7.20 12.10 -1.36
CA PRO A 600 -6.07 12.96 -1.01
C PRO A 600 -6.42 14.45 -0.83
N GLY A 601 -7.65 14.86 -1.16
CA GLY A 601 -8.15 16.23 -1.00
C GLY A 601 -8.15 16.73 0.44
N ARG A 602 -8.60 17.98 0.63
CA ARG A 602 -8.58 18.69 1.92
C ARG A 602 -9.85 19.48 2.22
N GLN A 603 -10.99 18.99 1.75
CA GLN A 603 -12.28 19.63 1.93
C GLN A 603 -13.01 19.11 3.18
N ILE A 604 -12.73 17.87 3.60
CA ILE A 604 -13.31 17.25 4.80
C ILE A 604 -12.20 17.14 5.85
N ILE A 605 -12.27 18.01 6.86
CA ILE A 605 -11.27 18.10 7.94
C ILE A 605 -11.99 17.91 9.27
N PRO A 606 -11.70 16.87 10.07
CA PRO A 606 -12.46 16.58 11.31
C PRO A 606 -12.58 17.75 12.28
N SER A 607 -11.54 18.58 12.40
CA SER A 607 -11.54 19.75 13.29
C SER A 607 -12.33 20.95 12.77
N GLU A 608 -12.65 20.99 11.47
CA GLU A 608 -13.33 22.13 10.81
C GLU A 608 -14.74 21.78 10.34
N SER A 609 -14.95 20.53 9.93
CA SER A 609 -16.21 19.99 9.40
C SER A 609 -16.58 18.65 10.08
N PRO A 610 -16.87 18.63 11.40
CA PRO A 610 -17.11 17.39 12.14
C PRO A 610 -18.33 16.62 11.64
N GLU A 611 -19.35 17.30 11.10
CA GLU A 611 -20.52 16.65 10.49
C GLU A 611 -20.17 15.86 9.23
N LEU A 612 -19.30 16.40 8.37
CA LEU A 612 -18.84 15.70 7.16
C LEU A 612 -17.86 14.58 7.51
N ALA A 613 -17.05 14.75 8.55
CA ALA A 613 -16.18 13.68 9.04
C ALA A 613 -16.99 12.51 9.61
N ALA A 614 -18.05 12.79 10.39
CA ALA A 614 -18.98 11.76 10.86
C ALA A 614 -19.69 11.07 9.67
N ALA A 615 -20.04 11.84 8.63
CA ALA A 615 -20.63 11.28 7.43
C ALA A 615 -19.67 10.38 6.63
N ALA A 616 -18.39 10.74 6.57
CA ALA A 616 -17.35 9.90 5.99
C ALA A 616 -17.15 8.59 6.77
N VAL A 617 -17.20 8.62 8.11
CA VAL A 617 -17.22 7.40 8.94
C VAL A 617 -18.39 6.51 8.56
N LYS A 618 -19.61 7.06 8.44
CA LYS A 618 -20.80 6.30 8.01
C LYS A 618 -20.66 5.71 6.61
N THR A 619 -20.11 6.45 5.67
CA THR A 619 -19.79 5.94 4.33
C THR A 619 -18.83 4.75 4.39
N LEU A 620 -17.76 4.83 5.19
CA LEU A 620 -16.78 3.74 5.33
C LEU A 620 -17.36 2.52 6.04
N GLU A 621 -18.20 2.71 7.07
CA GLU A 621 -18.94 1.63 7.72
C GLU A 621 -19.83 0.88 6.73
N GLY A 622 -20.55 1.59 5.85
CA GLY A 622 -21.39 0.98 4.81
C GLY A 622 -20.58 0.24 3.73
N ARG A 623 -19.46 0.84 3.28
CA ARG A 623 -18.53 0.23 2.30
C ARG A 623 -17.81 -1.00 2.85
N GLY A 624 -17.61 -1.08 4.16
CA GLY A 624 -16.88 -2.14 4.84
C GLY A 624 -15.37 -2.12 4.60
N ASP A 625 -14.66 -3.05 5.23
CA ASP A 625 -13.19 -3.13 5.24
C ASP A 625 -12.61 -4.06 4.15
N GLY A 626 -13.46 -4.58 3.26
CA GLY A 626 -13.06 -5.39 2.12
C GLY A 626 -12.51 -4.57 0.95
N GLY A 627 -12.36 -5.23 -0.21
CA GLY A 627 -11.91 -4.61 -1.45
C GLY A 627 -10.56 -5.15 -1.96
N THR A 628 -10.11 -4.56 -3.07
CA THR A 628 -8.83 -4.83 -3.72
C THR A 628 -7.66 -4.23 -2.92
N GLY A 629 -6.42 -4.53 -3.29
CA GLY A 629 -5.22 -3.97 -2.65
C GLY A 629 -5.22 -2.43 -2.57
N TRP A 630 -5.38 -1.75 -3.70
CA TRP A 630 -5.50 -0.28 -3.74
C TRP A 630 -6.70 0.25 -2.95
N SER A 631 -7.83 -0.46 -2.91
CA SER A 631 -9.03 -0.02 -2.17
C SER A 631 -8.75 -0.01 -0.67
N LYS A 632 -8.12 -1.07 -0.16
CA LYS A 632 -7.67 -1.13 1.24
C LYS A 632 -6.63 -0.05 1.53
N ALA A 633 -5.67 0.15 0.63
CA ALA A 633 -4.65 1.18 0.76
C ALA A 633 -5.25 2.61 0.86
N TRP A 634 -6.30 2.91 0.08
CA TRP A 634 -7.01 4.19 0.18
C TRP A 634 -7.72 4.33 1.53
N LYS A 635 -8.36 3.25 2.01
CA LYS A 635 -9.01 3.21 3.33
C LYS A 635 -8.04 3.40 4.49
N ILE A 636 -6.78 2.94 4.40
CA ILE A 636 -5.73 3.29 5.39
C ILE A 636 -5.62 4.82 5.50
N ASN A 637 -5.52 5.51 4.37
CA ASN A 637 -5.40 6.97 4.34
C ASN A 637 -6.68 7.68 4.82
N PHE A 638 -7.86 7.17 4.49
CA PHE A 638 -9.13 7.75 4.99
C PHE A 638 -9.23 7.68 6.51
N TRP A 639 -9.00 6.51 7.10
CA TRP A 639 -9.06 6.34 8.56
C TRP A 639 -7.97 7.14 9.27
N ALA A 640 -6.77 7.25 8.68
CA ALA A 640 -5.74 8.15 9.19
C ALA A 640 -6.20 9.62 9.21
N ARG A 641 -6.84 10.11 8.13
CA ARG A 641 -7.40 11.47 8.04
C ARG A 641 -8.59 11.72 8.98
N LEU A 642 -9.31 10.66 9.36
CA LEU A 642 -10.36 10.69 10.38
C LEU A 642 -9.81 10.62 11.83
N LEU A 643 -8.49 10.56 11.99
CA LEU A 643 -7.79 10.47 13.27
C LEU A 643 -8.03 9.15 14.01
N ASP A 644 -8.47 8.11 13.30
CA ASP A 644 -8.64 6.75 13.83
C ASP A 644 -7.45 5.87 13.43
N GLY A 645 -6.42 5.90 14.27
CA GLY A 645 -5.22 5.11 14.05
C GLY A 645 -5.47 3.61 14.09
N ASN A 646 -6.39 3.14 14.94
CA ASN A 646 -6.65 1.72 15.11
C ASN A 646 -7.34 1.13 13.88
N HIS A 647 -8.34 1.83 13.33
CA HIS A 647 -9.00 1.37 12.10
C HIS A 647 -8.08 1.52 10.88
N SER A 648 -7.23 2.55 10.84
CA SER A 648 -6.19 2.69 9.82
C SER A 648 -5.19 1.51 9.84
N HIS A 649 -4.71 1.12 11.03
CA HIS A 649 -3.84 -0.05 11.20
C HIS A 649 -4.57 -1.37 10.88
N LYS A 650 -5.86 -1.47 11.21
CA LYS A 650 -6.70 -2.61 10.79
C LYS A 650 -6.70 -2.75 9.26
N MET A 651 -6.88 -1.68 8.51
CA MET A 651 -6.82 -1.73 7.04
C MET A 651 -5.45 -2.14 6.50
N LEU A 652 -4.35 -1.66 7.11
CA LEU A 652 -2.99 -2.11 6.77
C LEU A 652 -2.83 -3.62 7.03
N SER A 653 -3.33 -4.08 8.16
CA SER A 653 -3.35 -5.50 8.50
C SER A 653 -4.17 -6.31 7.48
N GLU A 654 -5.35 -5.86 7.08
CA GLU A 654 -6.18 -6.57 6.08
C GLU A 654 -5.49 -6.62 4.72
N GLN A 655 -4.78 -5.56 4.31
CA GLN A 655 -3.98 -5.58 3.08
C GLN A 655 -2.87 -6.63 3.14
N LEU A 656 -2.06 -6.66 4.22
CA LEU A 656 -1.01 -7.66 4.40
C LEU A 656 -1.58 -9.10 4.44
N LYS A 657 -2.75 -9.30 5.04
CA LYS A 657 -3.38 -10.61 5.11
C LYS A 657 -3.88 -11.10 3.75
N THR A 658 -4.58 -10.25 3.01
CA THR A 658 -5.44 -10.71 1.91
C THR A 658 -5.07 -10.15 0.53
N SER A 659 -4.20 -9.14 0.47
CA SER A 659 -3.83 -8.42 -0.77
C SER A 659 -2.31 -8.20 -0.86
N THR A 660 -1.50 -9.16 -0.40
CA THR A 660 -0.03 -9.09 -0.48
C THR A 660 0.58 -10.44 -0.86
N LEU A 661 1.45 -10.49 -1.85
CA LEU A 661 2.10 -11.72 -2.33
C LEU A 661 3.36 -12.06 -1.53
N LYS A 662 3.99 -13.21 -1.80
CA LYS A 662 5.15 -13.70 -1.01
C LYS A 662 6.37 -12.78 -1.12
N ASN A 663 6.53 -12.08 -2.24
CA ASN A 663 7.53 -11.03 -2.48
C ASN A 663 7.11 -9.64 -1.96
N LEU A 664 6.03 -9.58 -1.17
CA LEU A 664 5.44 -8.38 -0.59
C LEU A 664 4.87 -7.38 -1.60
N TRP A 665 4.68 -7.77 -2.87
CA TRP A 665 3.87 -6.97 -3.78
C TRP A 665 2.40 -6.97 -3.38
N ASP A 666 1.76 -5.83 -3.53
CA ASP A 666 0.31 -5.72 -3.45
C ASP A 666 -0.35 -6.54 -4.57
N THR A 667 -1.58 -6.99 -4.36
CA THR A 667 -2.34 -7.66 -5.40
C THR A 667 -3.80 -7.22 -5.39
N HIS A 668 -4.30 -6.89 -6.58
CA HIS A 668 -5.69 -6.54 -6.82
C HIS A 668 -6.66 -7.70 -6.52
N PRO A 669 -6.47 -8.97 -6.99
CA PRO A 669 -5.46 -9.50 -7.93
C PRO A 669 -5.77 -9.26 -9.41
N PRO A 670 -4.75 -9.32 -10.30
CA PRO A 670 -3.34 -9.67 -10.05
C PRO A 670 -2.50 -8.47 -9.52
N PHE A 671 -1.16 -8.60 -9.52
CA PHE A 671 -0.20 -7.58 -9.07
C PHE A 671 -0.50 -6.20 -9.66
N GLN A 672 -0.72 -5.26 -8.75
CA GLN A 672 -0.86 -3.84 -8.99
C GLN A 672 -0.04 -3.13 -7.92
N ILE A 673 0.82 -2.20 -8.32
CA ILE A 673 1.79 -1.58 -7.40
C ILE A 673 1.19 -0.48 -6.53
N ASP A 674 0.07 0.08 -6.96
CA ASP A 674 -0.67 1.16 -6.31
C ASP A 674 -0.91 0.89 -4.82
N GLY A 675 -1.35 -0.31 -4.44
CA GLY A 675 -1.57 -0.67 -3.06
C GLY A 675 -0.30 -0.62 -2.17
N ASN A 676 0.88 -0.95 -2.69
CA ASN A 676 2.14 -0.79 -1.94
C ASN A 676 2.41 0.70 -1.62
N PHE A 677 2.18 1.57 -2.61
CA PHE A 677 2.39 3.01 -2.49
C PHE A 677 1.34 3.68 -1.59
N GLY A 678 0.07 3.33 -1.78
CA GLY A 678 -1.03 3.86 -0.96
C GLY A 678 -0.88 3.47 0.52
N ALA A 679 -0.46 2.23 0.81
CA ALA A 679 -0.20 1.81 2.19
C ALA A 679 0.97 2.57 2.83
N THR A 680 2.03 2.80 2.06
CA THR A 680 3.19 3.59 2.49
C THR A 680 2.78 5.02 2.83
N ALA A 681 1.93 5.64 2.00
CA ALA A 681 1.35 6.96 2.29
C ALA A 681 0.45 6.92 3.54
N GLY A 682 -0.36 5.88 3.71
CA GLY A 682 -1.25 5.72 4.86
C GLY A 682 -0.49 5.59 6.18
N VAL A 683 0.63 4.86 6.19
CA VAL A 683 1.53 4.80 7.35
C VAL A 683 2.11 6.19 7.67
N ALA A 684 2.52 6.96 6.65
CA ALA A 684 2.98 8.32 6.86
C ALA A 684 1.87 9.23 7.40
N GLU A 685 0.64 9.14 6.88
CA GLU A 685 -0.52 9.94 7.34
C GLU A 685 -0.99 9.57 8.76
N MET A 686 -0.73 8.34 9.23
CA MET A 686 -0.91 8.00 10.65
C MET A 686 0.05 8.75 11.57
N LEU A 687 1.28 8.99 11.09
CA LEU A 687 2.40 9.54 11.85
C LEU A 687 2.57 11.07 11.71
N LEU A 688 2.14 11.64 10.59
CA LEU A 688 2.30 13.05 10.26
C LEU A 688 1.21 13.53 9.28
N GLN A 689 0.51 14.60 9.63
CA GLN A 689 -0.40 15.31 8.73
C GLN A 689 -0.03 16.79 8.63
N SER A 690 -0.29 17.40 7.47
CA SER A 690 0.04 18.82 7.24
C SER A 690 -0.87 19.55 6.26
N HIS A 691 -2.00 18.94 5.88
CA HIS A 691 -2.89 19.45 4.84
C HIS A 691 -3.75 20.64 5.28
N THR A 692 -3.83 20.91 6.59
CA THR A 692 -4.61 22.01 7.21
C THR A 692 -3.77 23.28 7.47
N GLY A 693 -2.52 23.32 7.01
CA GLY A 693 -1.58 24.40 7.33
C GLY A 693 -0.93 24.27 8.72
N VAL A 694 -1.27 23.23 9.48
CA VAL A 694 -0.67 22.89 10.78
C VAL A 694 0.13 21.59 10.64
N VAL A 695 1.35 21.55 11.18
CA VAL A 695 2.13 20.32 11.30
C VAL A 695 1.56 19.51 12.46
N ASP A 696 0.76 18.49 12.17
CA ASP A 696 0.09 17.63 13.15
C ASP A 696 0.86 16.32 13.28
N VAL A 697 1.48 16.12 14.45
CA VAL A 697 2.43 15.01 14.68
C VAL A 697 1.76 13.90 15.49
N LEU A 698 1.87 12.66 15.02
CA LEU A 698 1.18 11.48 15.53
C LEU A 698 -0.36 11.64 15.58
N PRO A 699 -1.00 12.18 14.52
CA PRO A 699 -2.43 12.49 14.53
C PRO A 699 -3.32 11.24 14.67
N ALA A 700 -2.87 10.10 14.16
CA ALA A 700 -3.60 8.83 14.17
C ALA A 700 -2.67 7.66 14.51
N LEU A 701 -1.85 7.79 15.56
CA LEU A 701 -0.97 6.70 16.02
C LEU A 701 -1.79 5.52 16.56
N PRO A 702 -1.72 4.31 15.95
CA PRO A 702 -2.43 3.13 16.44
C PRO A 702 -1.87 2.63 17.76
N ASP A 703 -2.73 1.98 18.55
CA ASP A 703 -2.34 1.43 19.84
C ASP A 703 -1.39 0.23 19.72
N SER A 704 -1.43 -0.48 18.59
CA SER A 704 -0.49 -1.55 18.25
C SER A 704 0.97 -1.05 18.19
N TRP A 705 1.17 0.26 18.01
CA TRP A 705 2.48 0.94 17.99
C TRP A 705 2.71 1.86 19.19
N ALA A 706 1.81 1.89 20.16
CA ALA A 706 1.84 2.88 21.25
C ALA A 706 2.95 2.62 22.27
N ASP A 707 3.34 1.38 22.52
CA ASP A 707 4.36 1.01 23.52
C ASP A 707 5.63 1.86 23.43
N LYS A 708 6.25 1.91 22.25
CA LYS A 708 7.37 2.78 21.91
C LYS A 708 7.57 2.86 20.40
N GLY A 709 8.13 3.98 19.96
CA GLY A 709 8.66 4.10 18.61
C GLY A 709 9.26 5.46 18.31
N SER A 710 9.81 5.59 17.12
CA SER A 710 10.28 6.83 16.56
C SER A 710 10.21 6.81 15.04
N TYR A 711 10.07 7.99 14.46
CA TYR A 711 10.41 8.21 13.06
C TYR A 711 11.28 9.46 12.94
N ASP A 712 12.08 9.51 11.88
CA ASP A 712 12.76 10.73 11.48
C ASP A 712 12.67 10.89 9.97
N GLY A 713 12.63 12.15 9.52
CA GLY A 713 12.78 12.47 8.11
C GLY A 713 11.53 12.60 7.25
N LEU A 714 10.33 12.34 7.79
CA LEU A 714 9.07 12.60 7.08
C LEU A 714 8.94 14.10 6.75
N ARG A 715 8.22 14.43 5.68
CA ARG A 715 8.03 15.81 5.21
C ARG A 715 6.62 16.28 5.51
N ALA A 716 6.51 17.53 5.95
CA ALA A 716 5.27 18.27 6.06
C ALA A 716 5.25 19.43 5.04
N ARG A 717 4.04 19.84 4.64
CA ARG A 717 3.81 21.00 3.78
C ARG A 717 4.48 22.27 4.35
N GLY A 718 4.96 23.07 3.40
CA GLY A 718 5.81 24.22 3.55
C GLY A 718 7.28 23.90 3.88
N ALA A 719 7.78 22.81 3.30
CA ALA A 719 9.17 22.39 3.30
C ALA A 719 9.76 22.18 4.70
N ILE A 720 9.11 21.32 5.50
CA ILE A 720 9.52 21.00 6.87
C ILE A 720 9.81 19.51 6.98
N THR A 721 11.00 19.14 7.45
CA THR A 721 11.30 17.78 7.88
C THR A 721 10.93 17.60 9.35
N VAL A 722 10.24 16.51 9.66
CA VAL A 722 9.68 16.21 10.96
C VAL A 722 10.15 14.84 11.45
N GLY A 723 10.45 14.76 12.73
CA GLY A 723 10.69 13.50 13.44
C GLY A 723 9.96 13.50 14.78
N ALA A 724 9.66 12.31 15.28
CA ALA A 724 9.04 12.13 16.59
C ALA A 724 9.63 10.92 17.31
N THR A 725 9.59 10.93 18.64
CA THR A 725 9.86 9.78 19.50
C THR A 725 8.74 9.67 20.51
N TRP A 726 8.14 8.50 20.68
CA TRP A 726 7.00 8.29 21.57
C TRP A 726 7.16 7.04 22.43
N ALA A 727 6.41 7.01 23.53
CA ALA A 727 6.21 5.86 24.39
C ALA A 727 4.83 5.96 25.05
N SER A 728 4.19 4.82 25.31
CA SER A 728 2.79 4.76 25.80
C SER A 728 1.84 5.69 25.03
N GLY A 729 1.95 5.73 23.71
CA GLY A 729 1.09 6.52 22.82
C GLY A 729 1.27 8.03 22.91
N ALA A 730 2.31 8.51 23.61
CA ALA A 730 2.57 9.94 23.85
C ALA A 730 3.96 10.34 23.36
N ALA A 731 4.05 11.49 22.69
CA ALA A 731 5.33 12.03 22.23
C ALA A 731 6.21 12.47 23.41
N SER A 732 7.46 12.05 23.37
CA SER A 732 8.53 12.45 24.29
C SER A 732 9.41 13.56 23.72
N GLU A 733 9.63 13.52 22.40
CA GLU A 733 10.40 14.50 21.64
C GLU A 733 9.80 14.66 20.24
N LEU A 734 9.71 15.90 19.76
CA LEU A 734 9.47 16.24 18.36
C LEU A 734 10.67 17.01 17.81
N ARG A 735 11.04 16.70 16.57
CA ARG A 735 12.14 17.34 15.82
C ARG A 735 11.54 18.05 14.62
N ILE A 736 11.71 19.36 14.54
CA ILE A 736 11.13 20.19 13.47
C ILE A 736 12.26 20.93 12.77
N ARG A 737 12.42 20.71 11.47
CA ARG A 737 13.48 21.32 10.66
C ARG A 737 12.88 21.91 9.38
N PRO A 738 12.56 23.20 9.34
CA PRO A 738 12.16 23.86 8.10
C PRO A 738 13.38 24.11 7.20
N ASP A 739 13.23 23.95 5.89
CA ASP A 739 14.28 24.27 4.91
C ASP A 739 14.50 25.79 4.78
N ARG A 740 13.43 26.57 5.02
CA ARG A 740 13.40 28.03 4.86
C ARG A 740 12.84 28.69 6.11
N SER A 741 13.26 29.93 6.39
CA SER A 741 12.73 30.67 7.53
C SER A 741 11.23 30.94 7.39
N ARG A 742 10.45 30.63 8.43
CA ARG A 742 8.99 30.78 8.46
C ARG A 742 8.43 30.67 9.87
N GLU A 743 7.21 31.13 10.08
CA GLU A 743 6.40 30.73 11.23
C GLU A 743 5.95 29.27 11.04
N VAL A 744 6.06 28.45 12.08
CA VAL A 744 5.63 27.06 12.10
C VAL A 744 4.46 26.92 13.08
N ALA A 745 3.33 26.42 12.59
CA ALA A 745 2.23 25.95 13.43
C ALA A 745 2.39 24.45 13.71
N LEU A 746 2.48 24.07 14.97
CA LEU A 746 2.72 22.70 15.42
C LEU A 746 1.59 22.25 16.36
N ARG A 747 0.97 21.11 16.05
CA ARG A 747 -0.02 20.45 16.90
C ARG A 747 0.50 19.10 17.39
N ASN A 748 0.41 18.88 18.71
CA ASN A 748 0.62 17.59 19.38
C ASN A 748 0.28 17.71 20.88
N LYS A 749 -0.17 16.62 21.52
CA LYS A 749 -0.48 16.61 22.96
C LYS A 749 0.72 16.94 23.88
N ILE A 750 1.96 16.79 23.42
CA ILE A 750 3.17 17.19 24.16
C ILE A 750 3.13 18.66 24.59
N VAL A 751 2.56 19.54 23.75
CA VAL A 751 2.48 20.96 24.09
C VAL A 751 1.30 21.25 25.01
N ALA A 752 0.34 20.35 25.19
CA ALA A 752 -0.73 20.47 26.19
C ALA A 752 -0.23 20.25 27.64
N GLY A 753 0.90 19.55 27.80
CA GLY A 753 1.60 19.40 29.07
C GLY A 753 2.78 20.36 29.23
N PRO A 754 3.61 20.20 30.27
CA PRO A 754 4.84 20.96 30.44
C PRO A 754 5.92 20.50 29.46
N PHE A 755 6.47 21.42 28.67
CA PHE A 755 7.49 21.14 27.66
C PHE A 755 8.62 22.19 27.62
N THR A 756 9.67 21.90 26.87
CA THR A 756 10.68 22.88 26.40
C THR A 756 10.66 22.93 24.87
N LEU A 757 10.75 24.14 24.31
CA LEU A 757 11.08 24.34 22.89
C LEU A 757 12.47 25.00 22.82
N THR A 758 13.42 24.32 22.18
CA THR A 758 14.79 24.82 22.00
C THR A 758 15.25 24.72 20.55
N ASP A 759 16.17 25.59 20.15
CA ASP A 759 16.90 25.40 18.90
C ASP A 759 17.99 24.32 19.02
N GLN A 760 18.67 24.02 17.92
CA GLN A 760 19.77 23.06 17.84
C GLN A 760 20.98 23.35 18.75
N HIS A 761 21.07 24.55 19.34
CA HIS A 761 22.10 24.93 20.29
C HIS A 761 21.60 24.90 21.75
N GLY A 762 20.38 24.41 21.98
CA GLY A 762 19.75 24.32 23.30
C GLY A 762 19.22 25.66 23.81
N ARG A 763 19.15 26.70 22.97
CA ARG A 763 18.59 28.00 23.37
C ARG A 763 17.07 27.93 23.33
N ALA A 764 16.41 28.46 24.35
CA ALA A 764 14.96 28.56 24.38
C ALA A 764 14.44 29.40 23.21
N VAL A 765 13.33 28.97 22.62
CA VAL A 765 12.65 29.68 21.53
C VAL A 765 11.29 30.13 22.02
N GLU A 766 10.96 31.39 21.76
CA GLU A 766 9.65 31.93 22.08
C GLU A 766 8.57 31.31 21.19
N TYR A 767 7.40 31.07 21.77
CA TYR A 767 6.25 30.51 21.06
C TYR A 767 4.96 31.14 21.58
N ARG A 768 3.91 31.07 20.76
CA ARG A 768 2.55 31.44 21.14
C ARG A 768 1.69 30.20 21.16
N ARG A 769 0.89 30.01 22.22
CA ARG A 769 -0.11 28.95 22.26
C ARG A 769 -1.39 29.44 21.59
N THR A 770 -1.82 28.78 20.52
CA THR A 770 -3.02 29.14 19.76
C THR A 770 -4.21 28.21 20.06
N ALA A 771 -3.95 27.01 20.57
CA ALA A 771 -4.95 26.11 21.14
C ALA A 771 -4.35 25.26 22.27
N ALA A 772 -5.17 24.44 22.94
CA ALA A 772 -4.72 23.60 24.06
C ALA A 772 -3.50 22.72 23.70
N ASP A 773 -3.45 22.21 22.47
CA ASP A 773 -2.41 21.32 21.95
C ASP A 773 -1.71 21.89 20.70
N THR A 774 -1.80 23.20 20.46
CA THR A 774 -1.21 23.85 19.29
C THR A 774 -0.40 25.09 19.68
N ILE A 775 0.81 25.22 19.11
CA ILE A 775 1.67 26.40 19.25
C ILE A 775 2.11 26.93 17.87
N THR A 776 2.48 28.21 17.83
CA THR A 776 3.24 28.80 16.71
C THR A 776 4.57 29.37 17.19
N PHE A 777 5.59 29.30 16.34
CA PHE A 777 6.91 29.89 16.61
C PHE A 777 7.64 30.24 15.32
N ASP A 778 8.48 31.26 15.37
CA ASP A 778 9.35 31.63 14.25
C ASP A 778 10.57 30.71 14.19
N ALA A 779 10.74 30.06 13.04
CA ALA A 779 11.81 29.13 12.78
C ALA A 779 12.71 29.65 11.65
N ALA A 780 14.02 29.60 11.85
CA ALA A 780 15.01 29.91 10.84
C ALA A 780 15.29 28.69 9.96
N GLY A 781 15.41 28.91 8.65
CA GLY A 781 15.67 27.85 7.68
C GLY A 781 16.97 27.10 7.97
N GLY A 782 16.94 25.79 7.75
CA GLY A 782 18.08 24.90 7.95
C GLY A 782 18.45 24.66 9.42
N ARG A 783 17.64 25.13 10.38
CA ARG A 783 17.83 24.83 11.80
C ARG A 783 16.86 23.77 12.29
N THR A 784 17.29 22.98 13.27
CA THR A 784 16.43 22.01 13.95
C THR A 784 15.91 22.58 15.26
N TYR A 785 14.63 22.39 15.52
CA TYR A 785 13.90 22.79 16.71
C TYR A 785 13.41 21.55 17.43
N LEU A 786 13.61 21.51 18.74
CA LEU A 786 13.33 20.35 19.59
C LEU A 786 12.24 20.72 20.59
N VAL A 787 11.12 20.00 20.52
CA VAL A 787 10.05 20.06 21.51
C VAL A 787 10.17 18.83 22.40
N ARG A 788 10.45 19.01 23.68
CA ARG A 788 10.65 17.91 24.64
C ARG A 788 9.72 18.00 25.82
N ALA A 789 9.16 16.87 26.21
CA ALA A 789 8.32 16.77 27.39
C ALA A 789 9.17 16.97 28.65
N LYS A 790 8.72 17.81 29.60
CA LYS A 790 9.34 17.95 30.94
C LYS A 790 8.83 16.91 31.93
N ALA A 791 7.70 16.30 31.61
CA ALA A 791 7.09 15.22 32.38
C ALA A 791 6.46 14.21 31.42
N GLN A 792 6.42 12.95 31.82
CA GLN A 792 5.81 11.88 31.04
C GLN A 792 4.89 11.07 31.92
N LEU A 793 3.75 10.69 31.35
CA LEU A 793 2.86 9.68 31.86
C LEU A 793 3.11 8.40 31.05
N GLN A 794 3.37 7.31 31.73
CA GLN A 794 3.46 5.97 31.13
C GLN A 794 2.29 5.15 31.63
N LEU A 795 1.73 4.36 30.72
CA LEU A 795 0.66 3.41 31.02
C LEU A 795 1.10 2.04 30.51
N THR A 796 0.92 1.01 31.34
CA THR A 796 1.21 -0.37 30.98
C THR A 796 0.02 -1.24 31.34
N ALA A 797 -0.51 -1.92 30.34
CA ALA A 797 -1.59 -2.89 30.46
C ALA A 797 -1.11 -4.26 29.93
N PRO A 798 -1.73 -5.37 30.36
CA PRO A 798 -1.55 -6.65 29.71
C PRO A 798 -1.91 -6.56 28.21
N ALA A 799 -1.15 -7.25 27.35
CA ALA A 799 -1.43 -7.26 25.91
C ALA A 799 -2.77 -7.95 25.58
N ALA A 800 -3.22 -8.85 26.45
CA ALA A 800 -4.55 -9.45 26.41
C ALA A 800 -5.08 -9.59 27.84
N VAL A 801 -6.40 -9.44 28.00
CA VAL A 801 -7.12 -9.52 29.26
C VAL A 801 -8.23 -10.55 29.15
N ALA A 802 -8.50 -11.23 30.27
CA ALA A 802 -9.65 -12.13 30.41
C ALA A 802 -10.82 -11.36 31.05
N LEU A 803 -11.99 -11.99 31.16
CA LEU A 803 -13.17 -11.46 31.86
C LEU A 803 -13.01 -11.48 33.40
N LYS A 804 -11.86 -11.03 33.89
CA LYS A 804 -11.50 -10.96 35.31
C LYS A 804 -10.75 -9.66 35.58
N PRO A 805 -10.75 -9.15 36.82
CA PRO A 805 -9.99 -7.96 37.18
C PRO A 805 -8.50 -8.11 36.84
N VAL A 806 -7.94 -7.12 36.16
CA VAL A 806 -6.52 -7.04 35.79
C VAL A 806 -5.90 -5.74 36.32
N GLU A 807 -4.60 -5.80 36.61
CA GLU A 807 -3.85 -4.63 37.06
C GLU A 807 -3.31 -3.84 35.86
N VAL A 808 -3.55 -2.53 35.85
CA VAL A 808 -3.02 -1.57 34.88
C VAL A 808 -2.16 -0.57 35.62
N LYS A 809 -0.88 -0.45 35.25
CA LYS A 809 0.11 0.36 35.97
C LYS A 809 0.31 1.69 35.29
N ALA A 810 0.35 2.76 36.09
CA ALA A 810 0.67 4.09 35.63
C ALA A 810 1.90 4.64 36.37
N SER A 811 2.74 5.36 35.64
CA SER A 811 3.96 5.99 36.16
C SER A 811 4.07 7.43 35.67
N LEU A 812 4.28 8.37 36.59
CA LEU A 812 4.55 9.77 36.29
C LEU A 812 6.02 10.07 36.60
N THR A 813 6.71 10.66 35.63
CA THR A 813 8.12 11.03 35.72
C THR A 813 8.33 12.50 35.32
N GLY A 814 9.44 13.10 35.75
CA GLY A 814 9.81 14.47 35.37
C GLY A 814 9.45 15.54 36.41
N SER A 815 9.05 16.72 35.97
CA SER A 815 8.65 17.84 36.83
C SER A 815 7.20 18.23 36.56
N LEU A 816 6.33 18.03 37.54
CA LEU A 816 4.88 18.22 37.39
C LEU A 816 4.23 18.62 38.72
N ALA A 817 3.32 19.57 38.71
CA ALA A 817 2.52 19.94 39.87
C ALA A 817 1.60 18.80 40.35
N ALA A 818 1.17 18.88 41.60
CA ALA A 818 0.15 17.97 42.13
C ALA A 818 -1.13 18.08 41.30
N GLY A 819 -1.83 16.96 41.14
CA GLY A 819 -3.00 16.89 40.26
C GLY A 819 -3.72 15.56 40.32
N ASP A 820 -4.58 15.30 39.34
CA ASP A 820 -5.45 14.14 39.29
C ASP A 820 -5.06 13.24 38.12
N LEU A 821 -4.82 11.96 38.41
CA LEU A 821 -4.57 10.92 37.41
C LEU A 821 -5.82 10.04 37.28
N THR A 822 -6.47 10.09 36.14
CA THR A 822 -7.67 9.33 35.82
C THR A 822 -7.36 8.27 34.77
N LEU A 823 -7.93 7.06 34.91
CA LEU A 823 -7.89 6.02 33.89
C LEU A 823 -9.30 5.78 33.34
N THR A 824 -9.42 5.87 32.02
CA THR A 824 -10.64 5.55 31.27
C THR A 824 -10.44 4.25 30.51
N ALA A 825 -11.47 3.40 30.51
CA ALA A 825 -11.55 2.13 29.81
C ALA A 825 -12.72 2.14 28.81
N PRO A 826 -12.78 1.17 27.88
CA PRO A 826 -13.90 1.02 26.95
C PRO A 826 -15.26 0.94 27.65
N ASP A 827 -16.32 1.26 26.90
CA ASP A 827 -17.68 1.18 27.40
C ASP A 827 -18.00 -0.22 27.94
N GLY A 828 -18.60 -0.25 29.14
CA GLY A 828 -18.93 -1.48 29.86
C GLY A 828 -17.79 -2.06 30.69
N TRP A 829 -16.54 -1.59 30.55
CA TRP A 829 -15.45 -1.98 31.45
C TRP A 829 -15.46 -1.10 32.70
N THR A 830 -15.08 -1.66 33.85
CA THR A 830 -15.02 -0.90 35.10
C THR A 830 -13.58 -0.66 35.54
N VAL A 831 -13.33 0.51 36.12
CA VAL A 831 -12.00 0.94 36.60
C VAL A 831 -12.09 1.36 38.07
N SER A 832 -11.23 0.77 38.93
CA SER A 832 -11.19 1.08 40.36
C SER A 832 -9.75 1.25 40.88
N PRO A 833 -9.42 2.35 41.59
CA PRO A 833 -10.18 3.61 41.62
C PRO A 833 -10.14 4.28 40.25
N THR A 834 -11.17 5.02 39.83
CA THR A 834 -11.13 5.72 38.53
C THR A 834 -10.13 6.89 38.48
N THR A 835 -9.93 7.56 39.62
CA THR A 835 -9.02 8.71 39.76
C THR A 835 -8.15 8.57 41.02
N VAL A 836 -6.87 8.88 40.89
CA VAL A 836 -5.88 8.91 41.97
C VAL A 836 -5.31 10.33 42.10
N LYS A 837 -5.30 10.89 43.32
CA LYS A 837 -4.60 12.16 43.61
C LYS A 837 -3.09 11.93 43.58
N THR A 838 -2.37 12.78 42.87
CA THR A 838 -0.92 12.70 42.69
C THR A 838 -0.23 13.85 43.43
N PRO A 839 0.91 13.61 44.10
CA PRO A 839 1.72 14.67 44.67
C PRO A 839 2.46 15.44 43.56
N ALA A 840 3.13 16.54 43.92
CA ALA A 840 4.06 17.19 42.99
C ALA A 840 5.23 16.24 42.68
N ILE A 841 5.49 16.02 41.39
CA ILE A 841 6.54 15.13 40.87
C ILE A 841 7.81 15.94 40.65
N LYS A 842 8.94 15.39 41.10
CA LYS A 842 10.27 15.99 40.95
C LYS A 842 11.17 15.10 40.10
N PRO A 843 12.09 15.67 39.30
CA PRO A 843 13.05 14.89 38.54
C PRO A 843 13.77 13.86 39.41
N GLY A 844 13.88 12.61 38.92
CA GLY A 844 14.50 11.49 39.63
C GLY A 844 13.64 10.84 40.73
N LYS A 845 12.40 11.31 40.96
CA LYS A 845 11.46 10.73 41.94
C LYS A 845 10.12 10.41 41.27
N PRO A 846 10.00 9.28 40.54
CA PRO A 846 8.76 8.90 39.89
C PRO A 846 7.63 8.62 40.89
N PHE A 847 6.40 8.85 40.47
CA PHE A 847 5.19 8.41 41.19
C PHE A 847 4.59 7.23 40.44
N HIS A 848 4.28 6.16 41.16
CA HIS A 848 3.68 4.95 40.61
C HIS A 848 2.33 4.72 41.27
N THR A 849 1.36 4.27 40.47
CA THR A 849 0.07 3.78 40.96
C THR A 849 -0.45 2.67 40.07
N SER A 850 -1.41 1.91 40.56
CA SER A 850 -2.12 0.89 39.78
C SER A 850 -3.61 1.17 39.79
N PHE A 851 -4.27 0.72 38.73
CA PHE A 851 -5.70 0.68 38.56
C PHE A 851 -6.13 -0.79 38.41
N THR A 852 -7.28 -1.15 38.95
CA THR A 852 -7.92 -2.42 38.65
C THR A 852 -8.94 -2.19 37.55
N VAL A 853 -8.73 -2.80 36.39
CA VAL A 853 -9.66 -2.79 35.27
C VAL A 853 -10.37 -4.13 35.19
N THR A 854 -11.69 -4.14 35.12
CA THR A 854 -12.49 -5.37 34.93
C THR A 854 -13.16 -5.31 33.57
N PRO A 855 -12.65 -6.06 32.58
CA PRO A 855 -13.25 -6.16 31.25
C PRO A 855 -14.61 -6.86 31.29
N THR A 856 -15.48 -6.50 30.36
CA THR A 856 -16.75 -7.19 30.13
C THR A 856 -16.96 -7.44 28.64
N MET A 857 -17.80 -8.42 28.32
CA MET A 857 -18.16 -8.71 26.93
C MET A 857 -19.13 -7.70 26.30
N ALA A 858 -19.59 -6.70 27.07
CA ALA A 858 -20.47 -5.66 26.54
C ALA A 858 -19.82 -4.88 25.38
N SER A 859 -18.48 -4.79 25.39
CA SER A 859 -17.68 -4.16 24.34
C SER A 859 -17.38 -5.06 23.14
N GLY A 860 -17.80 -6.34 23.16
CA GLY A 860 -17.40 -7.34 22.17
C GLY A 860 -15.98 -7.89 22.39
N GLU A 861 -15.56 -8.81 21.52
CA GLU A 861 -14.17 -9.25 21.43
C GLU A 861 -13.40 -8.33 20.48
N GLY A 862 -12.14 -8.04 20.79
CA GLY A 862 -11.40 -7.06 20.03
C GLY A 862 -10.13 -6.57 20.72
N ASP A 863 -9.41 -5.68 20.04
CA ASP A 863 -8.36 -4.86 20.63
C ASP A 863 -8.96 -3.54 21.13
N PHE A 864 -8.58 -3.13 22.33
CA PHE A 864 -9.15 -2.01 23.07
C PHE A 864 -8.05 -1.07 23.59
N THR A 865 -8.40 0.21 23.74
CA THR A 865 -7.53 1.24 24.30
C THR A 865 -7.87 1.55 25.74
N LEU A 866 -6.86 1.55 26.61
CA LEU A 866 -6.94 2.19 27.92
C LEU A 866 -6.23 3.55 27.86
N THR A 867 -6.87 4.59 28.37
CA THR A 867 -6.32 5.95 28.34
C THR A 867 -6.17 6.50 29.75
N ALA A 868 -4.95 6.84 30.12
CA ALA A 868 -4.66 7.56 31.35
C ALA A 868 -4.46 9.05 31.06
N GLN A 869 -5.02 9.90 31.90
CA GLN A 869 -4.90 11.34 31.80
C GLN A 869 -4.52 11.93 33.16
N HIS A 870 -3.44 12.70 33.20
CA HIS A 870 -3.09 13.53 34.34
C HIS A 870 -3.43 14.99 34.07
N THR A 871 -4.09 15.66 35.01
CA THR A 871 -4.42 17.08 34.92
C THR A 871 -3.90 17.82 36.15
N SER A 872 -3.17 18.92 35.92
CA SER A 872 -2.63 19.79 36.96
C SER A 872 -2.57 21.25 36.50
N SER A 873 -2.05 22.14 37.35
CA SER A 873 -1.77 23.53 36.97
C SER A 873 -0.73 23.68 35.85
N ASP A 874 0.09 22.65 35.60
CA ASP A 874 1.13 22.64 34.56
C ASP A 874 0.59 22.18 33.20
N GLY A 875 -0.68 21.76 33.13
CA GLY A 875 -1.34 21.26 31.93
C GLY A 875 -1.77 19.79 32.05
N THR A 876 -1.95 19.17 30.89
CA THR A 876 -2.47 17.80 30.77
C THR A 876 -1.44 16.87 30.13
N LEU A 877 -1.24 15.70 30.73
CA LEU A 877 -0.51 14.58 30.14
C LEU A 877 -1.50 13.47 29.80
N THR A 878 -1.28 12.79 28.67
CA THR A 878 -2.07 11.62 28.27
C THR A 878 -1.12 10.48 27.95
N ALA A 879 -1.54 9.26 28.27
CA ALA A 879 -0.87 8.03 27.86
C ALA A 879 -1.92 6.98 27.48
N ARG A 880 -1.56 6.11 26.54
CA ARG A 880 -2.41 5.02 26.05
C ARG A 880 -1.70 3.69 26.20
N ALA A 881 -2.48 2.64 26.40
CA ALA A 881 -2.03 1.25 26.34
C ALA A 881 -3.10 0.41 25.66
N GLY A 882 -2.71 -0.32 24.62
CA GLY A 882 -3.58 -1.29 23.94
C GLY A 882 -3.68 -2.60 24.73
N THR A 883 -4.84 -3.24 24.69
CA THR A 883 -5.11 -4.57 25.27
C THR A 883 -6.18 -5.30 24.47
N GLY A 884 -6.01 -6.60 24.22
CA GLY A 884 -7.04 -7.44 23.59
C GLY A 884 -7.99 -8.10 24.60
N LEU A 885 -9.28 -8.18 24.31
CA LEU A 885 -10.23 -9.06 25.01
C LEU A 885 -10.73 -10.10 24.01
N TRP A 886 -10.25 -11.33 24.14
CA TRP A 886 -10.56 -12.44 23.24
C TRP A 886 -10.88 -13.66 24.09
N ARG A 887 -12.07 -14.26 23.92
CA ARG A 887 -12.35 -15.51 24.62
C ARG A 887 -11.51 -16.63 24.01
N VAL A 888 -11.01 -17.50 24.86
CA VAL A 888 -10.27 -18.69 24.42
C VAL A 888 -11.21 -19.56 23.56
N ASN A 889 -10.81 -19.85 22.31
CA ASN A 889 -11.44 -20.88 21.49
C ASN A 889 -10.66 -22.20 21.63
N LEU A 890 -11.20 -23.14 22.40
CA LEU A 890 -10.62 -24.46 22.62
C LEU A 890 -10.63 -25.35 21.37
N ALA A 891 -11.51 -25.06 20.41
CA ALA A 891 -11.62 -25.83 19.18
C ALA A 891 -10.53 -25.45 18.16
N ARG A 892 -9.91 -24.27 18.26
CA ARG A 892 -8.97 -23.76 17.25
C ARG A 892 -7.79 -24.72 17.04
N GLY A 893 -7.56 -25.11 15.79
CA GLY A 893 -6.50 -26.03 15.35
C GLY A 893 -6.67 -27.48 15.78
N LYS A 894 -7.84 -27.86 16.33
CA LYS A 894 -8.09 -29.22 16.81
C LYS A 894 -8.48 -30.17 15.68
N PRO A 895 -8.21 -31.48 15.81
CA PRO A 895 -8.68 -32.47 14.85
C PRO A 895 -10.21 -32.41 14.71
N ALA A 896 -10.68 -32.23 13.49
CA ALA A 896 -12.09 -32.24 13.14
C ALA A 896 -12.40 -33.25 12.04
N THR A 897 -13.58 -33.84 12.08
CA THR A 897 -14.10 -34.79 11.10
C THR A 897 -15.53 -34.44 10.72
N GLN A 898 -15.97 -34.88 9.54
CA GLN A 898 -17.35 -34.66 9.08
C GLN A 898 -17.86 -35.91 8.34
N SER A 899 -19.18 -36.05 8.23
CA SER A 899 -19.82 -37.23 7.66
C SER A 899 -19.35 -37.55 6.24
N THR A 900 -19.14 -36.53 5.42
CA THR A 900 -18.56 -36.57 4.07
C THR A 900 -17.91 -35.23 3.74
N THR A 901 -16.99 -35.17 2.78
CA THR A 901 -16.42 -33.91 2.28
C THR A 901 -16.80 -33.68 0.82
N ALA A 902 -17.17 -32.44 0.47
CA ALA A 902 -17.33 -31.99 -0.91
C ALA A 902 -16.56 -30.68 -1.16
N HIS A 903 -16.29 -30.38 -2.43
CA HIS A 903 -15.66 -29.11 -2.87
C HIS A 903 -14.33 -28.76 -2.19
N ASN A 904 -13.55 -29.76 -1.73
CA ASN A 904 -12.33 -29.57 -0.94
C ASN A 904 -12.54 -28.76 0.36
N ALA A 905 -13.78 -28.73 0.88
CA ALA A 905 -14.19 -28.01 2.07
C ALA A 905 -14.11 -28.92 3.30
N GLU A 906 -12.88 -29.24 3.68
CA GLU A 906 -12.54 -30.15 4.77
C GLU A 906 -13.05 -29.67 6.13
N ALA A 907 -13.33 -30.61 7.03
CA ALA A 907 -13.80 -30.33 8.39
C ALA A 907 -12.90 -29.36 9.18
N SER A 908 -11.59 -29.35 8.90
CA SER A 908 -10.63 -28.50 9.60
C SER A 908 -10.85 -27.00 9.43
N ARG A 909 -11.62 -26.58 8.41
CA ARG A 909 -11.91 -25.15 8.20
C ARG A 909 -12.75 -24.55 9.32
N ALA A 910 -13.68 -25.32 9.89
CA ALA A 910 -14.52 -24.86 11.00
C ALA A 910 -13.76 -24.72 12.35
N VAL A 911 -12.45 -24.89 12.35
CA VAL A 911 -11.58 -24.74 13.54
C VAL A 911 -10.28 -24.02 13.20
N ASP A 912 -10.17 -23.34 12.06
CA ASP A 912 -8.94 -22.63 11.69
C ASP A 912 -8.87 -21.22 12.32
N GLY A 913 -10.00 -20.73 12.84
CA GLY A 913 -10.14 -19.42 13.45
C GLY A 913 -10.69 -18.35 12.49
N ASN A 914 -10.96 -18.70 11.23
CA ASN A 914 -11.59 -17.84 10.26
C ASN A 914 -13.11 -17.95 10.40
N THR A 915 -13.74 -16.88 10.87
CA THR A 915 -15.20 -16.85 11.09
C THR A 915 -15.99 -16.44 9.85
N SER A 916 -15.34 -16.28 8.68
CA SER A 916 -16.04 -15.81 7.51
C SER A 916 -17.04 -16.86 6.99
N GLY A 917 -18.31 -16.48 6.99
CA GLY A 917 -19.35 -17.28 6.35
C GLY A 917 -19.33 -17.22 4.82
N SER A 918 -18.46 -16.40 4.21
CA SER A 918 -18.39 -16.29 2.76
C SER A 918 -17.63 -17.47 2.15
N TRP A 919 -18.24 -18.19 1.22
CA TRP A 919 -17.59 -19.29 0.51
C TRP A 919 -16.30 -18.87 -0.20
N GLY A 920 -16.28 -17.65 -0.77
CA GLY A 920 -15.13 -17.10 -1.48
C GLY A 920 -13.88 -16.94 -0.60
N ASP A 921 -14.07 -16.87 0.72
CA ASP A 921 -12.98 -16.68 1.69
C ASP A 921 -12.32 -18.01 2.07
N ASN A 922 -12.75 -19.12 1.43
CA ASN A 922 -12.23 -20.47 1.63
C ASN A 922 -12.30 -20.95 3.09
N SER A 923 -13.22 -20.40 3.87
CA SER A 923 -13.37 -20.59 5.32
C SER A 923 -14.45 -21.60 5.71
N VAL A 924 -15.32 -21.97 4.77
CA VAL A 924 -16.52 -22.78 5.07
C VAL A 924 -16.26 -24.26 4.79
N THR A 925 -16.63 -25.14 5.72
CA THR A 925 -16.70 -26.60 5.52
C THR A 925 -17.90 -26.97 4.66
N HIS A 926 -17.89 -28.13 4.00
CA HIS A 926 -19.05 -28.58 3.24
C HIS A 926 -19.11 -30.10 3.14
N THR A 927 -20.23 -30.69 3.57
CA THR A 927 -20.52 -32.11 3.33
C THR A 927 -21.12 -32.34 1.94
N ALA A 928 -21.11 -33.58 1.44
CA ALA A 928 -21.67 -33.90 0.12
C ALA A 928 -23.19 -33.64 0.04
N GLU A 929 -23.66 -33.27 -1.15
CA GLU A 929 -25.07 -33.06 -1.44
C GLU A 929 -25.56 -34.14 -2.45
N PRO A 930 -26.68 -34.84 -2.18
CA PRO A 930 -27.47 -34.80 -0.95
C PRO A 930 -26.77 -35.49 0.23
N SER A 931 -27.08 -35.06 1.45
CA SER A 931 -26.61 -35.70 2.69
C SER A 931 -27.76 -35.97 3.65
N THR A 932 -27.77 -37.18 4.21
CA THR A 932 -28.71 -37.55 5.27
C THR A 932 -28.05 -37.34 6.62
N GLU A 933 -28.68 -36.54 7.47
CA GLU A 933 -28.24 -36.24 8.85
C GLU A 933 -26.76 -35.84 8.94
N ALA A 934 -26.31 -35.00 8.00
CA ALA A 934 -24.91 -34.57 7.91
C ALA A 934 -24.41 -34.03 9.24
N TRP A 935 -23.16 -34.38 9.58
CA TRP A 935 -22.54 -33.99 10.83
C TRP A 935 -21.10 -33.56 10.65
N TRP A 936 -20.66 -32.73 11.59
CA TRP A 936 -19.29 -32.26 11.77
C TRP A 936 -18.93 -32.40 13.26
N GLN A 937 -17.71 -32.80 13.58
CA GLN A 937 -17.26 -33.07 14.95
C GLN A 937 -15.82 -32.64 15.17
N VAL A 938 -15.52 -32.08 16.36
CA VAL A 938 -14.16 -31.77 16.82
C VAL A 938 -13.77 -32.63 18.02
N ASP A 939 -12.49 -33.02 18.08
CA ASP A 939 -11.82 -33.60 19.25
C ASP A 939 -10.91 -32.55 19.92
N LEU A 940 -11.28 -32.07 21.10
CA LEU A 940 -10.49 -31.10 21.87
C LEU A 940 -9.14 -31.66 22.36
N GLY A 941 -8.95 -32.98 22.29
CA GLY A 941 -7.78 -33.73 22.73
C GLY A 941 -7.82 -34.16 24.19
N ARG A 942 -8.60 -33.46 25.02
CA ARG A 942 -8.90 -33.80 26.42
C ARG A 942 -10.27 -33.25 26.82
N SER A 943 -10.83 -33.73 27.92
CA SER A 943 -12.07 -33.19 28.48
C SER A 943 -11.84 -31.77 28.99
N GLU A 944 -12.70 -30.84 28.59
CA GLU A 944 -12.70 -29.44 28.97
C GLU A 944 -14.07 -29.05 29.54
N ALA A 945 -14.09 -28.18 30.54
CA ALA A 945 -15.33 -27.58 31.03
C ALA A 945 -15.75 -26.45 30.09
N LEU A 946 -16.81 -26.67 29.31
CA LEU A 946 -17.31 -25.76 28.29
C LEU A 946 -18.50 -24.96 28.83
N SER A 947 -18.44 -23.63 28.73
CA SER A 947 -19.58 -22.77 29.05
C SER A 947 -20.43 -22.46 27.83
N GLN A 948 -19.81 -22.21 26.67
CA GLN A 948 -20.54 -21.71 25.50
C GLN A 948 -19.92 -22.20 24.20
N LEU A 949 -20.79 -22.41 23.21
CA LEU A 949 -20.47 -22.62 21.82
C LEU A 949 -20.89 -21.40 21.00
N ALA A 950 -20.04 -20.92 20.10
CA ALA A 950 -20.41 -19.98 19.05
C ALA A 950 -20.28 -20.67 17.68
N LEU A 951 -21.40 -20.85 16.99
CA LEU A 951 -21.49 -21.49 15.68
C LEU A 951 -21.59 -20.44 14.59
N TYR A 952 -20.62 -20.40 13.69
CA TYR A 952 -20.61 -19.49 12.56
C TYR A 952 -21.11 -20.23 11.32
N ASN A 953 -22.25 -19.80 10.80
CA ASN A 953 -22.85 -20.33 9.60
C ASN A 953 -22.25 -19.69 8.34
N ARG A 954 -22.50 -20.31 7.19
CA ARG A 954 -22.32 -19.72 5.87
C ARG A 954 -23.22 -18.48 5.71
N THR A 955 -22.71 -17.40 5.11
CA THR A 955 -23.38 -16.08 5.03
C THR A 955 -23.55 -15.54 3.61
N ASP A 956 -22.79 -16.03 2.62
CA ASP A 956 -22.90 -15.58 1.22
C ASP A 956 -24.13 -16.14 0.49
N CYS A 957 -24.56 -17.35 0.85
CA CYS A 957 -25.82 -17.94 0.42
C CYS A 957 -26.22 -19.06 1.37
N CYS A 958 -27.44 -19.57 1.19
CA CYS A 958 -27.78 -20.94 1.59
C CYS A 958 -27.69 -21.20 3.11
N SER A 959 -27.70 -20.13 3.91
CA SER A 959 -27.57 -20.17 5.36
C SER A 959 -28.71 -20.98 6.00
N ASP A 960 -29.89 -20.98 5.36
CA ASP A 960 -31.09 -21.71 5.75
C ASP A 960 -30.87 -23.23 5.87
N ARG A 961 -29.85 -23.78 5.18
CA ARG A 961 -29.50 -25.21 5.22
C ARG A 961 -29.05 -25.67 6.60
N LEU A 962 -28.42 -24.80 7.40
CA LEU A 962 -28.05 -25.07 8.79
C LEU A 962 -29.19 -24.64 9.73
N SER A 963 -30.29 -25.40 9.67
CA SER A 963 -31.45 -25.28 10.56
C SER A 963 -31.87 -26.66 11.06
N ASN A 964 -32.62 -26.72 12.17
CA ASN A 964 -33.06 -27.97 12.78
C ASN A 964 -31.87 -28.93 13.01
N TYR A 965 -30.89 -28.46 13.79
CA TYR A 965 -29.65 -29.17 14.06
C TYR A 965 -29.49 -29.44 15.56
N TRP A 966 -28.58 -30.36 15.87
CA TRP A 966 -28.24 -30.74 17.23
C TRP A 966 -26.78 -30.45 17.50
N ILE A 967 -26.53 -29.93 18.70
CA ILE A 967 -25.21 -29.84 19.30
C ILE A 967 -25.10 -31.01 20.28
N LEU A 968 -24.19 -31.93 20.00
CA LEU A 968 -23.93 -33.11 20.82
C LEU A 968 -22.57 -32.98 21.48
N THR A 969 -22.49 -33.16 22.80
CA THR A 969 -21.23 -33.09 23.54
C THR A 969 -20.98 -34.40 24.29
N SER A 970 -19.72 -34.86 24.32
CA SER A 970 -19.35 -36.13 24.96
C SER A 970 -17.89 -36.13 25.41
N GLU A 971 -17.55 -36.88 26.45
CA GLU A 971 -16.16 -37.17 26.82
C GLU A 971 -15.55 -38.31 26.00
N SER A 972 -16.39 -39.18 25.44
CA SER A 972 -15.99 -40.28 24.54
C SER A 972 -16.30 -39.97 23.08
N PRO A 973 -15.54 -40.51 22.10
CA PRO A 973 -15.81 -40.26 20.68
C PRO A 973 -17.24 -40.66 20.32
N ILE A 974 -17.98 -39.77 19.65
CA ILE A 974 -19.28 -40.12 19.08
C ILE A 974 -18.99 -40.82 17.74
N THR A 975 -19.27 -42.12 17.65
CA THR A 975 -19.04 -42.92 16.44
C THR A 975 -20.33 -43.26 15.69
N ALA A 976 -21.48 -43.10 16.34
CA ALA A 976 -22.79 -43.28 15.72
C ALA A 976 -22.96 -42.35 14.51
N THR A 977 -23.53 -42.85 13.42
CA THR A 977 -23.75 -42.08 12.19
C THR A 977 -25.14 -41.49 12.12
N SER A 978 -26.16 -42.21 12.61
CA SER A 978 -27.54 -41.69 12.69
C SER A 978 -27.71 -40.77 13.90
N LEU A 979 -28.51 -39.71 13.75
CA LEU A 979 -28.82 -38.75 14.80
C LEU A 979 -29.60 -39.42 15.95
N ALA A 980 -30.48 -40.37 15.65
CA ALA A 980 -31.22 -41.09 16.67
C ALA A 980 -30.30 -41.91 17.59
N GLU A 981 -29.30 -42.59 17.03
CA GLU A 981 -28.31 -43.35 17.81
C GLU A 981 -27.34 -42.43 18.56
N ALA A 982 -26.85 -41.37 17.91
CA ALA A 982 -25.94 -40.41 18.51
C ALA A 982 -26.53 -39.74 19.76
N ARG A 983 -27.81 -39.34 19.72
CA ARG A 983 -28.51 -38.74 20.87
C ARG A 983 -28.74 -39.69 22.03
N ASN A 984 -28.89 -40.98 21.74
CA ASN A 984 -29.16 -42.02 22.75
C ASN A 984 -27.88 -42.71 23.23
N THR A 985 -26.70 -42.31 22.74
CA THR A 985 -25.42 -42.85 23.17
C THR A 985 -25.13 -42.44 24.62
N PRO A 986 -24.82 -43.38 25.53
CA PRO A 986 -24.52 -43.05 26.93
C PRO A 986 -23.39 -42.03 27.06
N GLY A 987 -23.61 -40.99 27.87
CA GLY A 987 -22.64 -39.91 28.09
C GLY A 987 -22.70 -38.78 27.06
N VAL A 988 -23.58 -38.85 26.05
CA VAL A 988 -23.85 -37.73 25.15
C VAL A 988 -24.89 -36.78 25.77
N THR A 989 -24.55 -35.50 25.83
CA THR A 989 -25.54 -34.43 26.04
C THR A 989 -25.96 -33.88 24.68
N ALA A 990 -27.27 -33.69 24.47
CA ALA A 990 -27.83 -33.31 23.18
C ALA A 990 -28.72 -32.06 23.30
N LEU A 991 -28.36 -30.99 22.59
CA LEU A 991 -29.07 -29.72 22.57
C LEU A 991 -29.63 -29.46 21.16
N ARG A 992 -30.94 -29.28 21.05
CA ARG A 992 -31.62 -29.04 19.76
C ARG A 992 -31.72 -27.55 19.46
N GLN A 993 -31.39 -27.15 18.24
CA GLN A 993 -31.55 -25.81 17.70
C GLN A 993 -32.49 -25.85 16.50
N THR A 994 -33.64 -25.18 16.60
CA THR A 994 -34.66 -25.17 15.53
C THR A 994 -34.49 -23.99 14.56
N ALA A 995 -33.90 -22.89 15.02
CA ALA A 995 -33.61 -21.73 14.18
C ALA A 995 -32.47 -22.02 13.20
N VAL A 996 -32.43 -21.22 12.13
CA VAL A 996 -31.24 -21.13 11.26
C VAL A 996 -30.07 -20.61 12.10
N ALA A 997 -28.90 -21.24 12.01
CA ALA A 997 -27.71 -20.71 12.68
C ALA A 997 -27.30 -19.36 12.07
N GLY A 998 -26.89 -18.42 12.92
CA GLY A 998 -26.32 -17.13 12.54
C GLY A 998 -24.80 -17.21 12.38
N SER A 999 -24.17 -16.04 12.33
CA SER A 999 -22.71 -15.92 12.26
C SER A 999 -22.22 -14.87 13.28
N PRO A 1000 -22.22 -15.18 14.59
CA PRO A 1000 -22.49 -16.49 15.20
C PRO A 1000 -23.92 -16.70 15.75
N THR A 1001 -24.32 -17.97 15.95
CA THR A 1001 -25.28 -18.38 16.99
C THR A 1001 -24.51 -18.78 18.25
N SER A 1002 -24.81 -18.14 19.38
CA SER A 1002 -24.28 -18.53 20.69
C SER A 1002 -25.23 -19.48 21.42
N VAL A 1003 -24.70 -20.58 21.94
CA VAL A 1003 -25.43 -21.58 22.72
C VAL A 1003 -24.67 -21.89 24.00
N ASP A 1004 -25.34 -21.72 25.14
CA ASP A 1004 -24.76 -22.12 26.42
C ASP A 1004 -24.75 -23.65 26.51
N LEU A 1005 -23.59 -24.20 26.88
CA LEU A 1005 -23.36 -25.64 26.98
C LEU A 1005 -23.37 -26.12 28.43
N ASP A 1006 -22.69 -25.36 29.31
CA ASP A 1006 -22.47 -25.68 30.73
C ASP A 1006 -22.21 -27.18 31.01
N THR A 1007 -21.28 -27.75 30.24
CA THR A 1007 -20.99 -29.19 30.23
C THR A 1007 -19.49 -29.46 30.21
N THR A 1008 -19.08 -30.67 30.58
CA THR A 1008 -17.70 -31.13 30.38
C THR A 1008 -17.67 -32.06 29.17
N ALA A 1009 -16.82 -31.76 28.20
CA ALA A 1009 -16.73 -32.55 26.98
C ALA A 1009 -15.33 -32.53 26.37
N ARG A 1010 -15.00 -33.60 25.66
CA ARG A 1010 -13.84 -33.69 24.77
C ARG A 1010 -14.26 -33.60 23.31
N TYR A 1011 -15.42 -34.12 22.97
CA TYR A 1011 -15.99 -34.15 21.64
C TYR A 1011 -17.22 -33.25 21.57
N VAL A 1012 -17.29 -32.42 20.54
CA VAL A 1012 -18.48 -31.63 20.22
C VAL A 1012 -18.84 -31.87 18.76
N ARG A 1013 -20.10 -32.18 18.49
CA ARG A 1013 -20.63 -32.47 17.15
C ARG A 1013 -21.83 -31.58 16.84
N ILE A 1014 -21.86 -31.04 15.63
CA ILE A 1014 -23.02 -30.39 15.02
C ILE A 1014 -23.63 -31.39 14.02
N GLN A 1015 -24.91 -31.70 14.14
CA GLN A 1015 -25.58 -32.70 13.28
C GLN A 1015 -26.99 -32.25 12.86
N LEU A 1016 -27.29 -32.30 11.57
CA LEU A 1016 -28.60 -31.93 11.01
C LEU A 1016 -29.66 -33.01 11.26
N GLU A 1017 -30.93 -32.60 11.40
CA GLU A 1017 -32.11 -33.51 11.25
C GLU A 1017 -32.46 -33.78 9.79
N SER A 1018 -32.01 -32.90 8.89
CA SER A 1018 -32.34 -32.95 7.47
C SER A 1018 -31.91 -34.27 6.83
N GLN A 1019 -32.79 -34.84 6.00
CA GLN A 1019 -32.51 -36.09 5.29
C GLN A 1019 -31.81 -35.85 3.95
N SER A 1020 -31.68 -34.60 3.51
CA SER A 1020 -31.11 -34.23 2.21
C SER A 1020 -30.11 -33.07 2.23
N ASN A 1021 -30.15 -32.16 3.21
CA ASN A 1021 -29.31 -30.96 3.20
C ASN A 1021 -27.85 -31.30 3.54
N PRO A 1022 -26.88 -30.68 2.84
CA PRO A 1022 -25.50 -30.68 3.29
C PRO A 1022 -25.33 -29.78 4.52
N LEU A 1023 -24.30 -30.06 5.31
CA LEU A 1023 -23.85 -29.22 6.41
C LEU A 1023 -22.70 -28.34 5.94
N SER A 1024 -22.79 -27.04 6.22
CA SER A 1024 -21.72 -26.07 5.98
C SER A 1024 -21.53 -25.21 7.22
N ILE A 1025 -20.30 -25.12 7.70
CA ILE A 1025 -19.95 -24.38 8.91
C ILE A 1025 -18.71 -23.54 8.60
N ALA A 1026 -18.75 -22.26 8.93
CA ALA A 1026 -17.60 -21.38 8.80
C ALA A 1026 -16.61 -21.58 9.96
N GLU A 1027 -17.10 -21.58 11.20
CA GLU A 1027 -16.27 -21.74 12.39
C GLU A 1027 -17.11 -22.28 13.57
N VAL A 1028 -16.49 -23.06 14.44
CA VAL A 1028 -17.03 -23.45 15.74
C VAL A 1028 -16.06 -22.96 16.81
N LYS A 1029 -16.51 -22.01 17.63
CA LYS A 1029 -15.76 -21.60 18.81
C LYS A 1029 -16.31 -22.27 20.06
N LEU A 1030 -15.44 -22.88 20.86
CA LEU A 1030 -15.78 -23.50 22.14
C LEU A 1030 -15.06 -22.78 23.27
N HIS A 1031 -15.82 -22.24 24.21
CA HIS A 1031 -15.29 -21.40 25.28
C HIS A 1031 -15.28 -22.14 26.62
N PRO A 1032 -14.19 -22.04 27.40
CA PRO A 1032 -14.10 -22.67 28.71
C PRO A 1032 -14.93 -21.92 29.76
N ALA A 1033 -15.37 -22.64 30.79
CA ALA A 1033 -15.99 -22.03 31.97
C ALA A 1033 -15.01 -21.07 32.69
N GLY A 1034 -15.33 -19.77 32.67
CA GLY A 1034 -14.58 -18.72 33.38
C GLY A 1034 -13.27 -18.28 32.71
N GLY A 1035 -13.13 -18.46 31.39
CA GLY A 1035 -11.97 -18.02 30.59
C GLY A 1035 -12.23 -16.82 29.69
#